data_AF-A0A0H2S2S1-F1
#
_entry.id   AF-A0A0H2S2S1-F1
#
_cell.length_a   1.000
_cell.length_b   1.000
_cell.length_c   1.000
_cell.angle_alpha   90.00
_cell.angle_beta   90.00
_cell.angle_gamma   90.00
#
_symmetry.space_group_name_H-M   'P 1'
#
loop_
_entity.id
_entity.type
_entity.pdbx_description
1 polymer ?
#
loop_
_entity_poly.entity_id
_entity_poly.type
_entity_poly.pdbx_seq_one_letter_code
_entity_poly.pdbx_strand_id
1 'polypeptide(L)'
;MTHRKLSARDVIKLLKNARISEESLKDLVFNIRSKTLPEKHYTSAFDVFHLHLKTPVDQASLDDKRMCRIVVSSLLGLGALKNTYFIGHKEQLRQCWPDVIDWSKAIFRGRKYRDIDGPNLEVAGAFMCGIGQIFDIVAHVDVELVNNDDIFHFALELWKGDEEHIIAPNLYSTCPLLACHSTSVDQVNRFGESSAYDPRLLVDIILVRFSAAVVPSPKGNIEMAADLADLLCRFVRCGTEPVMKTLMNSVDAVTVLIRGLNTVLDDAHQTAEHSYTILCAFEVIYTFFSFGVNVVQDAVHAGFLRVLFSAADTKKYDFGEKPTTLLKHLQHNLVTKRVVTAAMTSMSTLASRRDFDLPRILRASTPIFQEEWKIFESLLLEHAIIFKLFDHGYAEEHGACASCCKKSPRKCLRKCAGCGTILYCSASCERNDWHRHRVACKSAGGQIDKCFDASYSRLSRRLATLQLHRYWPGIASLAKSKNIDDAYLGVRLRHSSSPFKFEVFDCRNMDVKGLRDAFRKTPHLSLLAEESVRARVEHDDKTCAMLVVTTMGFVDVPYLVYLTDDFDADTEVQSGCRSTPCLNGDDSILLPRKHDIVENIMSKLHTPPISNWRTRWIDKPFESLAKQAAPLSSGCP
;
A
#
# COMPACT_ATOMS: atom_id res chain seq x y z
N MET A 1 -35.69 -21.06 -11.17
CA MET A 1 -36.59 -22.17 -10.82
C MET A 1 -36.96 -22.03 -9.36
N THR A 2 -38.25 -21.94 -9.01
CA THR A 2 -38.68 -21.98 -7.62
C THR A 2 -38.40 -23.37 -7.05
N HIS A 3 -37.45 -23.46 -6.10
CA HIS A 3 -37.09 -24.73 -5.49
C HIS A 3 -38.27 -25.27 -4.67
N ARG A 4 -38.90 -26.35 -5.16
CA ARG A 4 -39.98 -27.04 -4.45
C ARG A 4 -39.41 -27.71 -3.21
N LYS A 5 -39.92 -27.33 -2.03
CA LYS A 5 -39.60 -28.03 -0.78
C LYS A 5 -39.96 -29.51 -0.92
N LEU A 6 -39.05 -30.40 -0.56
CA LEU A 6 -39.29 -31.84 -0.57
C LEU A 6 -40.37 -32.21 0.45
N SER A 7 -41.24 -33.16 0.10
CA SER A 7 -42.16 -33.72 1.09
C SER A 7 -41.38 -34.55 2.11
N ALA A 8 -41.90 -34.73 3.32
CA ALA A 8 -41.25 -35.58 4.33
C ALA A 8 -40.98 -37.00 3.81
N ARG A 9 -41.88 -37.54 2.99
CA ARG A 9 -41.72 -38.85 2.33
C ARG A 9 -40.55 -38.84 1.35
N ASP A 10 -40.40 -37.78 0.56
CA ASP A 10 -39.31 -37.65 -0.40
C ASP A 10 -37.96 -37.48 0.29
N VAL A 11 -37.92 -36.73 1.41
CA VAL A 11 -36.70 -36.59 2.23
C VAL A 11 -36.25 -37.95 2.79
N ILE A 12 -37.17 -38.73 3.38
CA ILE A 12 -36.84 -40.06 3.91
C ILE A 12 -36.35 -40.99 2.80
N LYS A 13 -37.01 -40.95 1.63
CA LYS A 13 -36.60 -41.73 0.45
C LYS A 13 -35.20 -41.32 -0.01
N LEU A 14 -34.93 -40.02 -0.09
CA LEU A 14 -33.62 -39.48 -0.47
C LEU A 14 -32.53 -39.93 0.50
N LEU A 15 -32.74 -39.78 1.82
CA LEU A 15 -31.80 -40.22 2.86
C LEU A 15 -31.51 -41.73 2.78
N LYS A 16 -32.53 -42.55 2.55
CA LYS A 16 -32.36 -44.00 2.39
C LYS A 16 -31.54 -44.33 1.15
N ASN A 17 -31.86 -43.70 0.02
CA ASN A 17 -31.18 -43.96 -1.25
C ASN A 17 -29.73 -43.46 -1.24
N ALA A 18 -29.46 -42.33 -0.58
CA ALA A 18 -28.13 -41.74 -0.44
C ALA A 18 -27.14 -42.63 0.33
N ARG A 19 -27.62 -43.64 1.07
CA ARG A 19 -26.76 -44.67 1.70
C ARG A 19 -26.15 -45.66 0.71
N ILE A 20 -26.63 -45.71 -0.53
CA ILE A 20 -26.25 -46.74 -1.52
C ILE A 20 -25.91 -46.14 -2.89
N SER A 21 -26.59 -45.05 -3.27
CA SER A 21 -26.47 -44.41 -4.58
C SER A 21 -25.69 -43.09 -4.51
N GLU A 22 -24.68 -42.96 -5.38
CA GLU A 22 -23.89 -41.74 -5.56
C GLU A 22 -24.75 -40.56 -6.01
N GLU A 23 -25.70 -40.79 -6.93
CA GLU A 23 -26.59 -39.73 -7.44
C GLU A 23 -27.49 -39.18 -6.33
N SER A 24 -28.11 -40.08 -5.54
CA SER A 24 -28.93 -39.67 -4.40
C SER A 24 -28.13 -38.97 -3.31
N LEU A 25 -26.85 -39.32 -3.16
CA LEU A 25 -25.95 -38.61 -2.25
C LEU A 25 -25.67 -37.19 -2.75
N LYS A 26 -25.36 -37.01 -4.04
CA LYS A 26 -25.20 -35.69 -4.66
C LYS A 26 -26.48 -34.84 -4.54
N ASP A 27 -27.65 -35.44 -4.77
CA ASP A 27 -28.94 -34.79 -4.56
C ASP A 27 -29.13 -34.36 -3.11
N LEU A 28 -28.73 -35.19 -2.13
CA LEU A 28 -28.79 -34.84 -0.72
C LEU A 28 -27.90 -33.62 -0.41
N VAL A 29 -26.66 -33.60 -0.91
CA VAL A 29 -25.74 -32.44 -0.75
C VAL A 29 -26.35 -31.19 -1.37
N PHE A 30 -26.89 -31.30 -2.59
CA PHE A 30 -27.54 -30.19 -3.27
C PHE A 30 -28.70 -29.64 -2.44
N ASN A 31 -29.57 -30.51 -1.91
CA ASN A 31 -30.72 -30.11 -1.12
C ASN A 31 -30.36 -29.43 0.21
N ILE A 32 -29.22 -29.79 0.82
CA ILE A 32 -28.69 -29.07 1.99
C ILE A 32 -28.21 -27.68 1.57
N ARG A 33 -27.40 -27.58 0.51
CA ARG A 33 -26.86 -26.30 0.01
C ARG A 33 -27.96 -25.33 -0.41
N SER A 34 -29.01 -25.82 -1.08
CA SER A 34 -30.18 -25.02 -1.49
C SER A 34 -31.19 -24.76 -0.37
N LYS A 35 -30.92 -25.21 0.87
CA LYS A 35 -31.82 -25.11 2.04
C LYS A 35 -33.22 -25.69 1.79
N THR A 36 -33.32 -26.71 0.93
CA THR A 36 -34.58 -27.41 0.63
C THR A 36 -34.79 -28.61 1.56
N LEU A 37 -33.71 -29.14 2.15
CA LEU A 37 -33.78 -30.13 3.23
C LEU A 37 -34.09 -29.43 4.57
N PRO A 38 -35.16 -29.80 5.29
CA PRO A 38 -35.45 -29.23 6.61
C PRO A 38 -34.38 -29.59 7.66
N GLU A 39 -34.02 -28.64 8.52
CA GLU A 39 -32.95 -28.78 9.54
C GLU A 39 -33.15 -29.99 10.48
N LYS A 40 -34.40 -30.36 10.79
CA LYS A 40 -34.71 -31.55 11.60
C LYS A 40 -34.19 -32.88 11.01
N HIS A 41 -33.79 -32.87 9.74
CA HIS A 41 -33.21 -34.03 9.05
C HIS A 41 -31.69 -33.95 8.91
N TYR A 42 -31.04 -32.89 9.40
CA TYR A 42 -29.59 -32.71 9.28
C TYR A 42 -28.81 -33.80 10.02
N THR A 43 -29.28 -34.24 11.20
CA THR A 43 -28.67 -35.39 11.90
C THR A 43 -28.74 -36.67 11.08
N SER A 44 -29.89 -36.96 10.46
CA SER A 44 -30.00 -38.12 9.58
C SER A 44 -29.14 -37.99 8.32
N ALA A 45 -28.93 -36.78 7.80
CA ALA A 45 -28.01 -36.54 6.69
C ALA A 45 -26.54 -36.73 7.12
N PHE A 46 -26.16 -36.21 8.28
CA PHE A 46 -24.86 -36.45 8.91
C PHE A 46 -24.58 -37.96 9.01
N ASP A 47 -25.53 -38.74 9.53
CA ASP A 47 -25.38 -40.19 9.66
C ASP A 47 -25.11 -40.88 8.30
N VAL A 48 -25.72 -40.38 7.22
CA VAL A 48 -25.48 -40.90 5.87
C VAL A 48 -24.07 -40.56 5.39
N PHE A 49 -23.61 -39.32 5.58
CA PHE A 49 -22.26 -38.93 5.18
C PHE A 49 -21.18 -39.66 5.99
N HIS A 50 -21.36 -39.76 7.31
CA HIS A 50 -20.43 -40.47 8.19
C HIS A 50 -20.40 -41.97 7.91
N LEU A 51 -21.53 -42.59 7.58
CA LEU A 51 -21.59 -44.01 7.19
C LEU A 51 -20.61 -44.34 6.07
N HIS A 52 -20.53 -43.48 5.05
CA HIS A 52 -19.61 -43.68 3.92
C HIS A 52 -18.14 -43.54 4.32
N LEU A 53 -17.84 -42.59 5.21
CA LEU A 53 -16.49 -42.34 5.72
C LEU A 53 -16.00 -43.45 6.67
N LYS A 54 -16.89 -44.18 7.34
CA LYS A 54 -16.52 -45.34 8.17
C LYS A 54 -16.03 -46.55 7.38
N THR A 55 -16.14 -46.52 6.05
CA THR A 55 -15.55 -47.56 5.22
C THR A 55 -14.04 -47.53 5.40
N PRO A 56 -13.38 -48.67 5.67
CA PRO A 56 -11.93 -48.72 5.85
C PRO A 56 -11.18 -48.14 4.66
N VAL A 57 -10.13 -47.37 4.94
CA VAL A 57 -9.23 -46.83 3.92
C VAL A 57 -8.23 -47.92 3.53
N ASP A 58 -8.54 -48.72 2.52
CA ASP A 58 -7.63 -49.71 1.94
C ASP A 58 -7.39 -49.47 0.45
N GLN A 59 -6.37 -50.13 -0.11
CA GLN A 59 -5.98 -49.95 -1.51
C GLN A 59 -7.11 -50.31 -2.48
N ALA A 60 -7.88 -51.37 -2.18
CA ALA A 60 -9.01 -51.79 -3.00
C ALA A 60 -10.10 -50.70 -3.08
N SER A 61 -10.37 -50.04 -1.95
CA SER A 61 -11.34 -48.95 -1.85
C SER A 61 -10.85 -47.66 -2.54
N LEU A 62 -9.53 -47.40 -2.54
CA LEU A 62 -8.92 -46.27 -3.26
C LEU A 62 -8.87 -46.50 -4.78
N ASP A 63 -8.81 -47.75 -5.22
CA ASP A 63 -8.86 -48.09 -6.65
C ASP A 63 -10.29 -48.10 -7.19
N ASP A 64 -11.30 -48.21 -6.32
CA ASP A 64 -12.71 -48.00 -6.68
C ASP A 64 -13.04 -46.50 -6.83
N LYS A 65 -13.02 -46.03 -8.09
CA LYS A 65 -13.39 -44.66 -8.47
C LYS A 65 -14.77 -44.25 -7.96
N ARG A 66 -15.74 -45.18 -7.88
CA ARG A 66 -17.08 -44.89 -7.36
C ARG A 66 -17.03 -44.61 -5.87
N MET A 67 -16.28 -45.41 -5.12
CA MET A 67 -16.10 -45.19 -3.69
C MET A 67 -15.47 -43.83 -3.41
N CYS A 68 -14.41 -43.46 -4.13
CA CYS A 68 -13.81 -42.12 -4.01
C CYS A 68 -14.83 -40.99 -4.28
N ARG A 69 -15.69 -41.12 -5.31
CA ARG A 69 -16.74 -40.12 -5.59
C ARG A 69 -17.79 -40.03 -4.48
N ILE A 70 -18.16 -41.16 -3.88
CA ILE A 70 -19.07 -41.21 -2.73
C ILE A 70 -18.43 -40.51 -1.54
N VAL A 71 -17.16 -40.79 -1.23
CA VAL A 71 -16.41 -40.14 -0.14
C VAL A 71 -16.32 -38.64 -0.36
N VAL A 72 -15.92 -38.18 -1.56
CA VAL A 72 -15.86 -36.75 -1.90
C VAL A 72 -17.24 -36.09 -1.75
N SER A 73 -18.31 -36.76 -2.18
CA SER A 73 -19.68 -36.25 -2.01
C SER A 73 -20.08 -36.18 -0.53
N SER A 74 -19.65 -37.14 0.29
CA SER A 74 -19.87 -37.12 1.74
C SER A 74 -19.10 -36.00 2.44
N LEU A 75 -17.84 -35.75 2.07
CA LEU A 75 -17.07 -34.61 2.57
C LEU A 75 -17.76 -33.29 2.22
N LEU A 76 -18.22 -33.15 0.97
CA LEU A 76 -18.99 -31.99 0.52
C LEU A 76 -20.30 -31.83 1.29
N GLY A 77 -20.96 -32.94 1.62
CA GLY A 77 -22.17 -32.99 2.42
C GLY A 77 -21.96 -32.56 3.87
N LEU A 78 -20.89 -33.03 4.51
CA LEU A 78 -20.49 -32.60 5.85
C LEU A 78 -20.19 -31.09 5.88
N GLY A 79 -19.42 -30.59 4.91
CA GLY A 79 -19.17 -29.15 4.74
C GLY A 79 -20.46 -28.33 4.56
N ALA A 80 -21.44 -28.88 3.83
CA ALA A 80 -22.73 -28.22 3.58
C ALA A 80 -23.62 -28.09 4.84
N LEU A 81 -23.41 -28.88 5.90
CA LEU A 81 -24.16 -28.75 7.16
C LEU A 81 -23.83 -27.44 7.92
N LYS A 82 -22.67 -26.84 7.63
CA LYS A 82 -22.15 -25.57 8.20
C LYS A 82 -21.92 -25.61 9.72
N ASN A 83 -21.30 -24.54 10.22
CA ASN A 83 -21.03 -24.32 11.64
C ASN A 83 -22.31 -24.33 12.50
N THR A 84 -23.44 -23.83 12.00
CA THR A 84 -24.72 -23.77 12.73
C THR A 84 -25.20 -25.14 13.20
N TYR A 85 -24.96 -26.20 12.43
CA TYR A 85 -25.29 -27.56 12.84
C TYR A 85 -24.32 -28.06 13.93
N PHE A 86 -23.02 -27.95 13.68
CA PHE A 86 -21.99 -28.55 14.52
C PHE A 86 -21.79 -27.84 15.87
N ILE A 87 -22.18 -26.57 16.02
CA ILE A 87 -22.21 -25.88 17.34
C ILE A 87 -23.05 -26.68 18.34
N GLY A 88 -24.18 -27.26 17.92
CA GLY A 88 -25.03 -28.12 18.76
C GLY A 88 -24.64 -29.60 18.76
N HIS A 89 -23.70 -30.00 17.90
CA HIS A 89 -23.35 -31.40 17.65
C HIS A 89 -21.83 -31.62 17.66
N LYS A 90 -21.12 -30.93 18.57
CA LYS A 90 -19.66 -30.98 18.70
C LYS A 90 -19.11 -32.41 18.78
N GLU A 91 -19.76 -33.27 19.55
CA GLU A 91 -19.34 -34.67 19.72
C GLU A 91 -19.45 -35.49 18.42
N GLN A 92 -20.41 -35.18 17.54
CA GLN A 92 -20.49 -35.84 16.24
C GLN A 92 -19.33 -35.43 15.32
N LEU A 93 -18.93 -34.15 15.36
CA LEU A 93 -17.75 -33.67 14.63
C LEU A 93 -16.48 -34.39 15.09
N ARG A 94 -16.28 -34.49 16.42
CA ARG A 94 -15.16 -35.25 17.02
C ARG A 94 -15.16 -36.71 16.59
N GLN A 95 -16.34 -37.33 16.58
CA GLN A 95 -16.49 -38.74 16.22
C GLN A 95 -16.13 -39.01 14.75
N CYS A 96 -16.48 -38.13 13.81
CA CYS A 96 -16.19 -38.34 12.39
C CYS A 96 -14.83 -37.79 11.93
N TRP A 97 -14.17 -36.95 12.74
CA TRP A 97 -12.93 -36.27 12.34
C TRP A 97 -11.79 -37.22 11.92
N PRO A 98 -11.49 -38.32 12.65
CA PRO A 98 -10.47 -39.27 12.20
C PRO A 98 -10.77 -39.85 10.82
N ASP A 99 -12.02 -40.26 10.57
CA ASP A 99 -12.44 -40.82 9.29
C ASP A 99 -12.32 -39.79 8.15
N VAL A 100 -12.66 -38.53 8.43
CA VAL A 100 -12.49 -37.42 7.47
C VAL A 100 -11.02 -37.26 7.09
N ILE A 101 -10.11 -37.27 8.07
CA ILE A 101 -8.68 -37.05 7.84
C ILE A 101 -8.04 -38.23 7.10
N ASP A 102 -8.34 -39.46 7.50
CA ASP A 102 -7.77 -40.66 6.88
C ASP A 102 -8.16 -40.75 5.40
N TRP A 103 -9.45 -40.57 5.09
CA TRP A 103 -9.92 -40.53 3.71
C TRP A 103 -9.32 -39.37 2.91
N SER A 104 -9.23 -38.18 3.50
CA SER A 104 -8.71 -37.00 2.81
C SER A 104 -7.22 -37.16 2.48
N LYS A 105 -6.41 -37.68 3.41
CA LYS A 105 -5.00 -38.00 3.17
C LYS A 105 -4.85 -39.03 2.06
N ALA A 106 -5.62 -40.10 2.11
CA ALA A 106 -5.51 -41.18 1.14
C ALA A 106 -5.93 -40.75 -0.27
N ILE A 107 -7.03 -40.00 -0.41
CA ILE A 107 -7.47 -39.45 -1.69
C ILE A 107 -6.44 -38.45 -2.24
N PHE A 108 -5.94 -37.54 -1.40
CA PHE A 108 -5.00 -36.51 -1.84
C PHE A 108 -3.64 -37.11 -2.24
N ARG A 109 -3.02 -37.92 -1.37
CA ARG A 109 -1.71 -38.53 -1.62
C ARG A 109 -1.74 -39.58 -2.72
N GLY A 110 -2.84 -40.32 -2.83
CA GLY A 110 -3.07 -41.25 -3.94
C GLY A 110 -3.47 -40.57 -5.25
N ARG A 111 -3.61 -39.23 -5.26
CA ARG A 111 -4.11 -38.41 -6.38
C ARG A 111 -5.40 -38.93 -7.01
N LYS A 112 -6.22 -39.64 -6.23
CA LYS A 112 -7.43 -40.31 -6.70
C LYS A 112 -8.50 -39.35 -7.19
N TYR A 113 -8.39 -38.05 -6.86
CA TYR A 113 -9.23 -37.00 -7.43
C TYR A 113 -8.98 -36.73 -8.92
N ARG A 114 -7.84 -37.19 -9.50
CA ARG A 114 -7.51 -37.06 -10.94
C ARG A 114 -8.06 -38.20 -11.77
N ASP A 115 -7.97 -39.41 -11.25
CA ASP A 115 -8.29 -40.65 -12.00
C ASP A 115 -9.79 -40.85 -12.20
N ILE A 116 -10.63 -39.97 -11.68
CA ILE A 116 -12.08 -40.07 -11.78
C ILE A 116 -12.49 -39.61 -13.18
N ASP A 117 -12.49 -40.57 -14.11
CA ASP A 117 -12.77 -40.40 -15.54
C ASP A 117 -13.97 -39.48 -15.79
N GLY A 118 -13.66 -38.27 -16.21
CA GLY A 118 -14.61 -37.28 -16.65
C GLY A 118 -13.86 -36.04 -17.14
N PRO A 119 -14.30 -35.37 -18.21
CA PRO A 119 -13.68 -34.13 -18.72
C PRO A 119 -13.76 -32.93 -17.76
N ASN A 120 -14.09 -33.16 -16.48
CA ASN A 120 -14.50 -32.13 -15.55
C ASN A 120 -13.55 -32.09 -14.34
N LEU A 121 -12.83 -30.97 -14.18
CA LEU A 121 -12.15 -30.53 -12.95
C LEU A 121 -13.09 -30.42 -11.71
N GLU A 122 -14.33 -30.90 -11.81
CA GLU A 122 -15.37 -30.77 -10.82
C GLU A 122 -15.14 -31.63 -9.59
N VAL A 123 -14.55 -32.84 -9.73
CA VAL A 123 -14.34 -33.72 -8.57
C VAL A 123 -13.19 -33.24 -7.69
N ALA A 124 -12.08 -32.81 -8.30
CA ALA A 124 -10.98 -32.20 -7.56
C ALA A 124 -11.43 -30.91 -6.86
N GLY A 125 -12.17 -30.04 -7.56
CA GLY A 125 -12.76 -28.85 -6.96
C GLY A 125 -13.75 -29.17 -5.83
N ALA A 126 -14.60 -30.21 -5.99
CA ALA A 126 -15.52 -30.66 -4.96
C ALA A 126 -14.78 -31.21 -3.73
N PHE A 127 -13.68 -31.96 -3.94
CA PHE A 127 -12.84 -32.45 -2.86
C PHE A 127 -12.21 -31.29 -2.08
N MET A 128 -11.52 -30.37 -2.76
CA MET A 128 -10.86 -29.22 -2.13
C MET A 128 -11.84 -28.29 -1.42
N CYS A 129 -13.02 -28.06 -2.01
CA CYS A 129 -14.12 -27.31 -1.41
C CYS A 129 -14.67 -28.03 -0.17
N GLY A 130 -14.95 -29.34 -0.26
CA GLY A 130 -15.49 -30.13 0.83
C GLY A 130 -14.55 -30.17 2.03
N ILE A 131 -13.27 -30.49 1.82
CA ILE A 131 -12.30 -30.53 2.91
C ILE A 131 -12.04 -29.14 3.50
N GLY A 132 -11.95 -28.10 2.67
CA GLY A 132 -11.80 -26.71 3.14
C GLY A 132 -12.94 -26.28 4.05
N GLN A 133 -14.19 -26.59 3.67
CA GLN A 133 -15.38 -26.31 4.47
C GLN A 133 -15.38 -27.05 5.82
N ILE A 134 -14.93 -28.31 5.86
CA ILE A 134 -14.87 -29.05 7.12
C ILE A 134 -13.80 -28.46 8.04
N PHE A 135 -12.62 -28.10 7.53
CA PHE A 135 -11.59 -27.43 8.33
C PHE A 135 -12.07 -26.08 8.88
N ASP A 136 -12.80 -25.30 8.08
CA ASP A 136 -13.42 -24.06 8.54
C ASP A 136 -14.43 -24.32 9.68
N ILE A 137 -15.28 -25.34 9.55
CA ILE A 137 -16.19 -25.77 10.62
C ILE A 137 -15.41 -26.13 11.89
N VAL A 138 -14.33 -26.91 11.77
CA VAL A 138 -13.51 -27.33 12.90
C VAL A 138 -12.86 -26.14 13.59
N ALA A 139 -12.31 -25.17 12.84
CA ALA A 139 -11.73 -23.96 13.41
C ALA A 139 -12.72 -23.16 14.27
N HIS A 140 -14.00 -23.16 13.89
CA HIS A 140 -15.06 -22.45 14.60
C HIS A 140 -15.68 -23.23 15.77
N VAL A 141 -15.77 -24.55 15.66
CA VAL A 141 -16.51 -25.41 16.62
C VAL A 141 -15.60 -26.09 17.63
N ASP A 142 -14.42 -26.54 17.19
CA ASP A 142 -13.48 -27.28 18.04
C ASP A 142 -12.03 -27.18 17.55
N VAL A 143 -11.40 -26.03 17.83
CA VAL A 143 -10.02 -25.74 17.42
C VAL A 143 -8.99 -26.76 17.92
N GLU A 144 -9.30 -27.52 18.98
CA GLU A 144 -8.43 -28.59 19.49
C GLU A 144 -8.17 -29.68 18.44
N LEU A 145 -9.13 -29.96 17.55
CA LEU A 145 -9.02 -31.00 16.52
C LEU A 145 -7.99 -30.68 15.43
N VAL A 146 -7.64 -29.39 15.24
CA VAL A 146 -6.60 -28.94 14.30
C VAL A 146 -5.28 -28.61 14.99
N ASN A 147 -5.23 -28.64 16.33
CA ASN A 147 -4.00 -28.43 17.09
C ASN A 147 -3.17 -29.71 17.21
N ASN A 148 -2.81 -30.30 16.06
CA ASN A 148 -2.00 -31.51 15.96
C ASN A 148 -1.01 -31.35 14.80
N ASP A 149 0.26 -31.68 15.02
CA ASP A 149 1.33 -31.49 14.02
C ASP A 149 1.08 -32.29 12.73
N ASP A 150 0.54 -33.50 12.82
CA ASP A 150 0.21 -34.32 11.65
C ASP A 150 -0.97 -33.73 10.85
N ILE A 151 -1.93 -33.08 11.51
CA ILE A 151 -3.00 -32.31 10.85
C ILE A 151 -2.44 -31.05 10.19
N PHE A 152 -1.52 -30.36 10.86
CA PHE A 152 -0.84 -29.19 10.31
C PHE A 152 -0.02 -29.54 9.06
N HIS A 153 0.75 -30.62 9.11
CA HIS A 153 1.49 -31.13 7.94
C HIS A 153 0.56 -31.50 6.79
N PHE A 154 -0.59 -32.08 7.07
CA PHE A 154 -1.58 -32.37 6.03
C PHE A 154 -2.23 -31.09 5.47
N ALA A 155 -2.52 -30.10 6.32
CA ALA A 155 -3.01 -28.79 5.87
C ALA A 155 -1.98 -28.08 4.96
N LEU A 156 -0.68 -28.21 5.27
CA LEU A 156 0.40 -27.77 4.40
C LEU A 156 0.35 -28.49 3.05
N GLU A 157 0.26 -29.83 3.03
CA GLU A 157 0.14 -30.62 1.80
C GLU A 157 -1.03 -30.14 0.92
N LEU A 158 -2.22 -29.94 1.51
CA LEU A 158 -3.40 -29.43 0.81
C LEU A 158 -3.21 -28.01 0.26
N TRP A 159 -2.51 -27.15 1.00
CA TRP A 159 -2.20 -25.80 0.53
C TRP A 159 -1.15 -25.83 -0.58
N LYS A 160 -0.10 -26.65 -0.48
CA LYS A 160 0.87 -26.84 -1.57
C LYS A 160 0.14 -27.26 -2.84
N GLY A 161 -0.86 -28.12 -2.66
CA GLY A 161 -1.66 -28.64 -3.76
C GLY A 161 -0.84 -29.62 -4.58
N ASP A 162 -1.25 -29.78 -5.83
CA ASP A 162 -0.62 -30.72 -6.74
C ASP A 162 0.61 -30.11 -7.43
N GLU A 163 1.80 -30.69 -7.20
CA GLU A 163 3.10 -30.16 -7.68
C GLU A 163 3.18 -29.96 -9.19
N GLU A 164 2.47 -30.76 -9.98
CA GLU A 164 2.48 -30.63 -11.45
C GLU A 164 1.68 -29.42 -11.95
N HIS A 165 0.83 -28.83 -11.09
CA HIS A 165 -0.16 -27.82 -11.45
C HIS A 165 -0.29 -26.75 -10.35
N ILE A 166 0.83 -26.25 -9.83
CA ILE A 166 0.91 -25.34 -8.67
C ILE A 166 -0.05 -24.14 -8.75
N ILE A 167 -0.35 -23.68 -9.97
CA ILE A 167 -1.18 -22.49 -10.25
C ILE A 167 -2.67 -22.82 -10.47
N ALA A 168 -3.02 -24.09 -10.70
CA ALA A 168 -4.41 -24.45 -10.98
C ALA A 168 -5.30 -24.23 -9.74
N PRO A 169 -6.30 -23.34 -9.81
CA PRO A 169 -7.07 -22.87 -8.65
C PRO A 169 -7.90 -23.98 -7.96
N ASN A 170 -8.12 -25.10 -8.66
CA ASN A 170 -8.96 -26.20 -8.17
C ASN A 170 -8.16 -27.35 -7.54
N LEU A 171 -6.84 -27.22 -7.41
CA LEU A 171 -5.94 -28.29 -6.96
C LEU A 171 -5.21 -27.96 -5.66
N TYR A 172 -5.70 -26.98 -4.90
CA TYR A 172 -5.24 -26.68 -3.55
C TYR A 172 -6.41 -26.19 -2.69
N SER A 173 -6.21 -26.15 -1.37
CA SER A 173 -7.16 -25.56 -0.43
C SER A 173 -6.42 -24.72 0.61
N THR A 174 -6.85 -23.47 0.81
CA THR A 174 -6.24 -22.54 1.77
C THR A 174 -6.88 -22.63 3.16
N CYS A 175 -8.17 -22.97 3.24
CA CYS A 175 -8.91 -23.05 4.51
C CYS A 175 -8.26 -23.99 5.54
N PRO A 176 -7.74 -25.20 5.17
CA PRO A 176 -7.09 -26.08 6.13
C PRO A 176 -5.91 -25.42 6.84
N LEU A 177 -5.12 -24.66 6.09
CA LEU A 177 -3.99 -23.93 6.63
C LEU A 177 -4.46 -22.78 7.53
N LEU A 178 -5.47 -22.01 7.11
CA LEU A 178 -6.09 -20.98 7.95
C LEU A 178 -6.69 -21.52 9.24
N ALA A 179 -7.30 -22.71 9.20
CA ALA A 179 -7.87 -23.37 10.37
C ALA A 179 -6.79 -23.77 11.38
N CYS A 180 -5.63 -24.24 10.91
CA CYS A 180 -4.50 -24.57 11.77
C CYS A 180 -3.78 -23.32 12.30
N HIS A 181 -3.84 -22.20 11.59
CA HIS A 181 -3.37 -20.91 12.07
C HIS A 181 -4.42 -20.25 12.96
N SER A 182 -4.47 -20.61 14.24
CA SER A 182 -5.05 -19.69 15.22
C SER A 182 -4.34 -18.34 15.15
N THR A 183 -4.93 -17.29 15.71
CA THR A 183 -4.30 -15.96 15.84
C THR A 183 -2.97 -15.96 16.64
N SER A 184 -2.49 -17.13 17.09
CA SER A 184 -1.20 -17.29 17.76
C SER A 184 -0.02 -17.10 16.80
N VAL A 185 0.87 -16.18 17.17
CA VAL A 185 2.15 -15.92 16.49
C VAL A 185 3.00 -17.19 16.38
N ASP A 186 2.95 -18.08 17.37
CA ASP A 186 3.77 -19.30 17.41
C ASP A 186 3.41 -20.28 16.27
N GLN A 187 2.14 -20.36 15.89
CA GLN A 187 1.72 -21.24 14.78
C GLN A 187 2.19 -20.69 13.42
N VAL A 188 2.21 -19.37 13.27
CA VAL A 188 2.72 -18.74 12.04
C VAL A 188 4.24 -18.91 11.93
N ASN A 189 4.97 -18.82 13.03
CA ASN A 189 6.41 -19.10 13.05
C ASN A 189 6.70 -20.58 12.77
N ARG A 190 5.92 -21.50 13.36
CA ARG A 190 5.99 -22.93 13.05
C ARG A 190 5.77 -23.23 11.57
N PHE A 191 4.93 -22.47 10.87
CA PHE A 191 4.80 -22.60 9.41
C PHE A 191 6.11 -22.26 8.69
N GLY A 192 6.78 -21.18 9.08
CA GLY A 192 8.08 -20.83 8.52
C GLY A 192 9.12 -21.94 8.71
N GLU A 193 9.16 -22.53 9.90
CA GLU A 193 10.11 -23.59 10.25
C GLU A 193 9.78 -24.94 9.58
N SER A 194 8.53 -25.39 9.66
CA SER A 194 8.10 -26.72 9.22
C SER A 194 7.90 -26.83 7.72
N SER A 195 7.60 -25.73 7.03
CA SER A 195 7.29 -25.79 5.61
C SER A 195 8.53 -25.93 4.73
N ALA A 196 9.73 -25.64 5.27
CA ALA A 196 11.00 -25.53 4.55
C ALA A 196 10.92 -24.65 3.29
N TYR A 197 9.88 -23.81 3.16
CA TYR A 197 9.71 -22.94 2.01
C TYR A 197 10.68 -21.79 2.06
N ASP A 198 11.23 -21.45 0.90
CA ASP A 198 11.74 -20.12 0.66
C ASP A 198 10.59 -19.11 0.85
N PRO A 199 10.68 -18.16 1.79
CA PRO A 199 9.65 -17.14 2.02
C PRO A 199 9.28 -16.38 0.74
N ARG A 200 10.23 -16.23 -0.19
CA ARG A 200 9.99 -15.63 -1.51
C ARG A 200 9.03 -16.46 -2.35
N LEU A 201 9.32 -17.74 -2.53
CA LEU A 201 8.47 -18.65 -3.28
C LEU A 201 7.06 -18.72 -2.67
N LEU A 202 6.95 -18.75 -1.35
CA LEU A 202 5.66 -18.71 -0.64
C LEU A 202 4.84 -17.48 -1.03
N VAL A 203 5.42 -16.28 -0.89
CA VAL A 203 4.74 -15.02 -1.21
C VAL A 203 4.34 -14.98 -2.68
N ASP A 204 5.24 -15.37 -3.58
CA ASP A 204 4.98 -15.39 -5.02
C ASP A 204 3.82 -16.34 -5.35
N ILE A 205 3.78 -17.54 -4.76
CA ILE A 205 2.67 -18.50 -4.93
C ILE A 205 1.35 -17.90 -4.45
N ILE A 206 1.32 -17.27 -3.27
CA ILE A 206 0.09 -16.68 -2.74
C ILE A 206 -0.41 -15.55 -3.65
N LEU A 207 0.49 -14.69 -4.12
CA LEU A 207 0.14 -13.57 -5.02
C LEU A 207 -0.36 -14.05 -6.38
N VAL A 208 0.29 -15.06 -6.98
CA VAL A 208 -0.16 -15.65 -8.24
C VAL A 208 -1.54 -16.27 -8.08
N ARG A 209 -1.76 -17.03 -7.00
CA ARG A 209 -3.05 -17.64 -6.68
C ARG A 209 -4.13 -16.59 -6.42
N PHE A 210 -3.81 -15.53 -5.68
CA PHE A 210 -4.74 -14.43 -5.42
C PHE A 210 -5.13 -13.73 -6.73
N SER A 211 -4.15 -13.43 -7.58
CA SER A 211 -4.39 -12.86 -8.90
C SER A 211 -5.26 -13.75 -9.77
N ALA A 212 -5.10 -15.08 -9.71
CA ALA A 212 -5.97 -16.01 -10.43
C ALA A 212 -7.39 -16.08 -9.84
N ALA A 213 -7.52 -15.99 -8.51
CA ALA A 213 -8.79 -16.06 -7.78
C ALA A 213 -9.74 -14.90 -8.10
N VAL A 214 -9.19 -13.69 -8.24
CA VAL A 214 -9.95 -12.46 -8.46
C VAL A 214 -10.37 -12.26 -9.91
N VAL A 215 -9.83 -13.02 -10.88
CA VAL A 215 -10.24 -12.92 -12.28
C VAL A 215 -11.73 -13.31 -12.41
N PRO A 216 -12.57 -12.48 -13.06
CA PRO A 216 -13.99 -12.77 -13.21
C PRO A 216 -14.17 -14.14 -13.88
N SER A 217 -14.90 -15.03 -13.22
CA SER A 217 -15.27 -16.32 -13.77
C SER A 217 -16.76 -16.58 -13.56
N PRO A 218 -17.43 -17.37 -14.42
CA PRO A 218 -18.85 -17.65 -14.28
C PRO A 218 -19.25 -18.29 -12.95
N LYS A 219 -18.29 -18.98 -12.29
CA LYS A 219 -18.48 -19.64 -11.00
C LYS A 219 -17.93 -18.83 -9.80
N GLY A 220 -17.28 -17.69 -10.03
CA GLY A 220 -16.77 -16.76 -9.03
C GLY A 220 -15.95 -17.41 -7.89
N ASN A 221 -14.62 -17.39 -7.97
CA ASN A 221 -13.74 -17.94 -6.91
C ASN A 221 -13.46 -16.93 -5.80
N ILE A 222 -14.44 -16.10 -5.42
CA ILE A 222 -14.25 -15.05 -4.43
C ILE A 222 -13.91 -15.60 -3.04
N GLU A 223 -14.46 -16.76 -2.67
CA GLU A 223 -14.10 -17.48 -1.43
C GLU A 223 -12.60 -17.76 -1.37
N MET A 224 -12.00 -18.21 -2.48
CA MET A 224 -10.57 -18.48 -2.55
C MET A 224 -9.73 -17.20 -2.45
N ALA A 225 -10.20 -16.10 -3.05
CA ALA A 225 -9.53 -14.80 -2.93
C ALA A 225 -9.57 -14.29 -1.48
N ALA A 226 -10.71 -14.46 -0.80
CA ALA A 226 -10.88 -14.16 0.62
C ALA A 226 -9.89 -14.94 1.49
N ASP A 227 -9.77 -16.25 1.29
CA ASP A 227 -8.85 -17.08 2.06
C ASP A 227 -7.38 -16.69 1.85
N LEU A 228 -6.99 -16.42 0.59
CA LEU A 228 -5.62 -16.02 0.27
C LEU A 228 -5.29 -14.63 0.84
N ALA A 229 -6.25 -13.70 0.82
CA ALA A 229 -6.10 -12.39 1.43
C ALA A 229 -6.00 -12.49 2.97
N ASP A 230 -6.81 -13.34 3.61
CA ASP A 230 -6.73 -13.61 5.05
C ASP A 230 -5.39 -14.24 5.42
N LEU A 231 -4.90 -15.21 4.64
CA LEU A 231 -3.60 -15.83 4.89
C LEU A 231 -2.46 -14.80 4.87
N LEU A 232 -2.42 -13.92 3.86
CA LEU A 232 -1.47 -12.80 3.82
C LEU A 232 -1.65 -11.86 5.02
N CYS A 233 -2.89 -11.52 5.35
CA CYS A 233 -3.21 -10.64 6.48
C CYS A 233 -2.69 -11.22 7.81
N ARG A 234 -2.84 -12.53 8.04
CA ARG A 234 -2.31 -13.21 9.22
C ARG A 234 -0.78 -13.19 9.27
N PHE A 235 -0.10 -13.46 8.15
CA PHE A 235 1.37 -13.34 8.09
C PHE A 235 1.86 -11.94 8.46
N VAL A 236 1.16 -10.91 7.98
CA VAL A 236 1.48 -9.52 8.27
C VAL A 236 1.20 -9.15 9.72
N ARG A 237 0.02 -9.51 10.25
CA ARG A 237 -0.40 -9.22 11.63
C ARG A 237 0.46 -9.93 12.68
N CYS A 238 0.92 -11.13 12.38
CA CYS A 238 1.79 -11.90 13.28
C CYS A 238 3.27 -11.49 13.18
N GLY A 239 3.64 -10.61 12.25
CA GLY A 239 4.99 -10.07 12.16
C GLY A 239 6.04 -11.10 11.77
N THR A 240 5.71 -12.09 10.94
CA THR A 240 6.65 -13.13 10.50
C THR A 240 7.74 -12.52 9.63
N GLU A 241 8.88 -12.16 10.25
CA GLU A 241 9.93 -11.33 9.66
C GLU A 241 10.36 -11.76 8.25
N PRO A 242 10.61 -13.06 7.95
CA PRO A 242 11.04 -13.47 6.61
C PRO A 242 9.98 -13.21 5.53
N VAL A 243 8.71 -13.46 5.85
CA VAL A 243 7.57 -13.24 4.94
C VAL A 243 7.32 -11.74 4.78
N MET A 244 7.34 -10.98 5.88
CA MET A 244 7.16 -9.53 5.86
C MET A 244 8.26 -8.85 5.03
N LYS A 245 9.53 -9.21 5.27
CA LYS A 245 10.68 -8.71 4.51
C LYS A 245 10.57 -9.07 3.03
N THR A 246 10.08 -10.28 2.71
CA THR A 246 9.85 -10.69 1.34
C THR A 246 8.75 -9.88 0.67
N LEU A 247 7.60 -9.71 1.33
CA LEU A 247 6.49 -8.89 0.83
C LEU A 247 6.94 -7.43 0.60
N MET A 248 7.73 -6.87 1.52
CA MET A 248 8.28 -5.52 1.40
C MET A 248 9.26 -5.34 0.23
N ASN A 249 10.00 -6.41 -0.11
CA ASN A 249 10.96 -6.39 -1.22
C ASN A 249 10.36 -6.90 -2.54
N SER A 250 9.12 -7.41 -2.50
CA SER A 250 8.42 -7.86 -3.70
C SER A 250 7.93 -6.66 -4.49
N VAL A 251 8.43 -6.53 -5.71
CA VAL A 251 8.09 -5.43 -6.62
C VAL A 251 6.60 -5.48 -7.00
N ASP A 252 6.04 -6.68 -7.14
CA ASP A 252 4.69 -6.86 -7.68
C ASP A 252 3.60 -7.02 -6.61
N ALA A 253 3.95 -7.32 -5.35
CA ALA A 253 2.98 -7.64 -4.30
C ALA A 253 1.88 -6.58 -4.16
N VAL A 254 2.27 -5.32 -4.02
CA VAL A 254 1.33 -4.20 -3.86
C VAL A 254 0.46 -4.02 -5.11
N THR A 255 1.05 -4.18 -6.29
CA THR A 255 0.36 -4.05 -7.58
C THR A 255 -0.67 -5.16 -7.79
N VAL A 256 -0.30 -6.41 -7.49
CA VAL A 256 -1.19 -7.58 -7.60
C VAL A 256 -2.39 -7.42 -6.66
N LEU A 257 -2.15 -7.06 -5.40
CA LEU A 257 -3.22 -6.87 -4.42
C LEU A 257 -4.19 -5.76 -4.84
N ILE A 258 -3.69 -4.60 -5.25
CA ILE A 258 -4.54 -3.47 -5.65
C ILE A 258 -5.32 -3.75 -6.93
N ARG A 259 -4.70 -4.40 -7.92
CA ARG A 259 -5.41 -4.82 -9.14
C ARG A 259 -6.53 -5.81 -8.80
N GLY A 260 -6.24 -6.80 -7.96
CA GLY A 260 -7.24 -7.75 -7.51
C GLY A 260 -8.39 -7.10 -6.75
N LEU A 261 -8.09 -6.16 -5.84
CA LEU A 261 -9.11 -5.37 -5.15
C LEU A 261 -9.96 -4.54 -6.10
N ASN A 262 -9.37 -3.93 -7.12
CA ASN A 262 -10.13 -3.22 -8.15
C ASN A 262 -11.07 -4.16 -8.92
N THR A 263 -10.63 -5.39 -9.22
CA THR A 263 -11.48 -6.41 -9.84
C THR A 263 -12.63 -6.84 -8.92
N VAL A 264 -12.35 -7.08 -7.63
CA VAL A 264 -13.38 -7.39 -6.62
C VAL A 264 -14.39 -6.24 -6.48
N LEU A 265 -13.94 -4.98 -6.60
CA LEU A 265 -14.81 -3.79 -6.57
C LEU A 265 -15.61 -3.58 -7.87
N ASP A 266 -15.19 -4.16 -8.99
CA ASP A 266 -15.90 -4.13 -10.28
C ASP A 266 -17.01 -5.19 -10.37
N ASP A 267 -17.04 -6.17 -9.45
CA ASP A 267 -18.09 -7.18 -9.43
C ASP A 267 -19.46 -6.57 -9.07
N ALA A 268 -20.45 -6.76 -9.93
CA ALA A 268 -21.81 -6.27 -9.73
C ALA A 268 -22.54 -6.95 -8.55
N HIS A 269 -22.11 -8.16 -8.16
CA HIS A 269 -22.72 -9.02 -7.16
C HIS A 269 -21.87 -9.09 -5.88
N GLN A 270 -21.74 -7.95 -5.21
CA GLN A 270 -21.01 -7.85 -3.95
C GLN A 270 -21.63 -8.76 -2.87
N THR A 271 -20.83 -9.69 -2.33
CA THR A 271 -21.18 -10.60 -1.23
C THR A 271 -20.38 -10.29 0.05
N ALA A 272 -20.59 -11.05 1.13
CA ALA A 272 -19.81 -10.89 2.35
C ALA A 272 -18.32 -11.23 2.13
N GLU A 273 -18.05 -12.21 1.28
CA GLU A 273 -16.70 -12.65 0.89
C GLU A 273 -15.96 -11.56 0.11
N HIS A 274 -16.66 -10.77 -0.71
CA HIS A 274 -16.08 -9.60 -1.36
C HIS A 274 -15.61 -8.58 -0.31
N SER A 275 -16.47 -8.26 0.65
CA SER A 275 -16.14 -7.32 1.73
C SER A 275 -14.98 -7.83 2.59
N TYR A 276 -14.96 -9.14 2.90
CA TYR A 276 -13.89 -9.75 3.69
C TYR A 276 -12.56 -9.78 2.92
N THR A 277 -12.57 -10.10 1.63
CA THR A 277 -11.38 -10.00 0.76
C THR A 277 -10.81 -8.59 0.76
N ILE A 278 -11.69 -7.59 0.63
CA ILE A 278 -11.31 -6.17 0.64
C ILE A 278 -10.70 -5.78 1.99
N LEU A 279 -11.31 -6.21 3.09
CA LEU A 279 -10.79 -5.99 4.44
C LEU A 279 -9.36 -6.55 4.58
N CYS A 280 -9.18 -7.84 4.34
CA CYS A 280 -7.91 -8.52 4.57
C CYS A 280 -6.79 -7.99 3.65
N ALA A 281 -7.03 -7.84 2.35
CA ALA A 281 -6.00 -7.34 1.44
C ALA A 281 -5.69 -5.85 1.67
N PHE A 282 -6.65 -5.04 2.13
CA PHE A 282 -6.38 -3.66 2.51
C PHE A 282 -5.51 -3.57 3.78
N GLU A 283 -5.67 -4.47 4.76
CA GLU A 283 -4.77 -4.55 5.93
C GLU A 283 -3.32 -4.85 5.53
N VAL A 284 -3.16 -5.76 4.56
CA VAL A 284 -1.85 -6.09 3.97
C VAL A 284 -1.25 -4.83 3.33
N ILE A 285 -2.01 -4.14 2.46
CA ILE A 285 -1.56 -2.89 1.82
C ILE A 285 -1.23 -1.81 2.87
N TYR A 286 -2.08 -1.62 3.87
CA TYR A 286 -1.90 -0.64 4.94
C TYR A 286 -0.55 -0.79 5.63
N THR A 287 -0.18 -2.03 5.92
CA THR A 287 1.10 -2.33 6.58
C THR A 287 2.28 -1.95 5.71
N PHE A 288 2.19 -2.15 4.39
CA PHE A 288 3.34 -1.97 3.50
C PHE A 288 3.48 -0.60 2.86
N PHE A 289 2.39 0.17 2.80
CA PHE A 289 2.35 1.42 2.05
C PHE A 289 3.40 2.44 2.51
N SER A 290 3.87 2.36 3.76
CA SER A 290 4.84 3.29 4.33
C SER A 290 6.31 2.94 4.05
N PHE A 291 6.62 1.80 3.41
CA PHE A 291 8.01 1.32 3.30
C PHE A 291 8.83 1.85 2.13
N GLY A 292 8.25 2.68 1.24
CA GLY A 292 9.07 3.34 0.23
C GLY A 292 8.29 4.05 -0.87
N VAL A 293 8.94 5.04 -1.48
CA VAL A 293 8.32 5.86 -2.52
C VAL A 293 7.95 5.04 -3.77
N ASN A 294 8.70 3.98 -4.08
CA ASN A 294 8.43 3.10 -5.21
C ASN A 294 7.15 2.30 -4.98
N VAL A 295 6.97 1.73 -3.78
CA VAL A 295 5.75 1.01 -3.39
C VAL A 295 4.52 1.93 -3.51
N VAL A 296 4.62 3.17 -3.03
CA VAL A 296 3.54 4.16 -3.15
C VAL A 296 3.25 4.51 -4.61
N GLN A 297 4.29 4.73 -5.43
CA GLN A 297 4.15 4.99 -6.85
C GLN A 297 3.44 3.83 -7.58
N ASP A 298 3.87 2.60 -7.34
CA ASP A 298 3.36 1.41 -8.01
C ASP A 298 1.93 1.09 -7.55
N ALA A 299 1.63 1.31 -6.27
CA ALA A 299 0.29 1.24 -5.73
C ALA A 299 -0.67 2.21 -6.44
N VAL A 300 -0.27 3.48 -6.56
CA VAL A 300 -1.10 4.50 -7.20
C VAL A 300 -1.31 4.18 -8.68
N HIS A 301 -0.28 3.73 -9.41
CA HIS A 301 -0.43 3.28 -10.80
C HIS A 301 -1.37 2.07 -10.93
N ALA A 302 -1.37 1.17 -9.96
CA ALA A 302 -2.26 0.01 -9.92
C ALA A 302 -3.73 0.38 -9.64
N GLY A 303 -4.03 1.64 -9.34
CA GLY A 303 -5.38 2.13 -9.06
C GLY A 303 -5.71 2.21 -7.56
N PHE A 304 -4.71 2.42 -6.69
CA PHE A 304 -4.89 2.52 -5.25
C PHE A 304 -5.95 3.55 -4.83
N LEU A 305 -6.03 4.71 -5.49
CA LEU A 305 -6.98 5.75 -5.11
C LEU A 305 -8.43 5.26 -5.11
N ARG A 306 -8.80 4.41 -6.08
CA ARG A 306 -10.15 3.80 -6.12
C ARG A 306 -10.42 2.90 -4.91
N VAL A 307 -9.44 2.05 -4.58
CA VAL A 307 -9.49 1.16 -3.41
C VAL A 307 -9.60 1.99 -2.13
N LEU A 308 -8.77 3.04 -1.99
CA LEU A 308 -8.77 3.95 -0.85
C LEU A 308 -10.13 4.63 -0.65
N PHE A 309 -10.73 5.13 -1.73
CA PHE A 309 -12.07 5.72 -1.69
C PHE A 309 -13.16 4.73 -1.31
N SER A 310 -13.06 3.50 -1.80
CA SER A 310 -14.00 2.45 -1.43
C SER A 310 -13.88 2.11 0.05
N ALA A 311 -12.65 2.00 0.57
CA ALA A 311 -12.38 1.77 1.99
C ALA A 311 -12.80 2.94 2.89
N ALA A 312 -12.84 4.17 2.38
CA ALA A 312 -13.29 5.34 3.13
C ALA A 312 -14.83 5.43 3.27
N ASP A 313 -15.61 4.68 2.48
CA ASP A 313 -17.08 4.63 2.58
C ASP A 313 -17.50 3.83 3.83
N THR A 314 -17.76 4.56 4.92
CA THR A 314 -18.10 3.97 6.23
C THR A 314 -19.45 3.26 6.25
N LYS A 315 -20.29 3.46 5.21
CA LYS A 315 -21.54 2.70 5.07
C LYS A 315 -21.28 1.31 4.51
N LYS A 316 -20.17 1.12 3.81
CA LYS A 316 -19.82 -0.16 3.16
C LYS A 316 -18.81 -0.96 3.97
N TYR A 317 -17.81 -0.30 4.56
CA TYR A 317 -16.74 -0.96 5.31
C TYR A 317 -16.35 -0.21 6.57
N ASP A 318 -15.89 -0.93 7.59
CA ASP A 318 -15.31 -0.36 8.81
C ASP A 318 -13.80 -0.62 8.85
N PHE A 319 -13.03 0.37 8.39
CA PHE A 319 -11.57 0.38 8.45
C PHE A 319 -11.03 1.31 9.54
N GLY A 320 -11.90 1.90 10.37
CA GLY A 320 -11.52 2.97 11.30
C GLY A 320 -10.78 4.11 10.60
N GLU A 321 -9.62 4.51 11.14
CA GLU A 321 -8.81 5.63 10.63
C GLU A 321 -7.79 5.23 9.54
N LYS A 322 -7.70 3.93 9.18
CA LYS A 322 -6.66 3.44 8.26
C LYS A 322 -6.67 4.12 6.89
N PRO A 323 -7.82 4.36 6.23
CA PRO A 323 -7.86 5.08 4.96
C PRO A 323 -7.31 6.51 5.09
N THR A 324 -7.66 7.20 6.17
CA THR A 324 -7.14 8.55 6.47
C THR A 324 -5.63 8.53 6.66
N THR A 325 -5.11 7.55 7.41
CA THR A 325 -3.67 7.39 7.62
C THR A 325 -2.93 7.11 6.31
N LEU A 326 -3.44 6.25 5.43
CA LEU A 326 -2.80 6.01 4.12
C LEU A 326 -2.85 7.24 3.22
N LEU A 327 -3.93 8.01 3.28
CA LEU A 327 -4.03 9.27 2.55
C LEU A 327 -2.96 10.27 3.01
N LYS A 328 -2.73 10.41 4.32
CA LYS A 328 -1.62 11.21 4.88
C LYS A 328 -0.25 10.73 4.40
N HIS A 329 -0.02 9.41 4.40
CA HIS A 329 1.22 8.86 3.86
C HIS A 329 1.38 9.20 2.38
N LEU A 330 0.32 9.11 1.59
CA LEU A 330 0.36 9.49 0.19
C LEU A 330 0.67 10.99 0.02
N GLN A 331 0.08 11.87 0.84
CA GLN A 331 0.38 13.31 0.85
C GLN A 331 1.87 13.58 1.07
N HIS A 332 2.50 12.93 2.07
CA HIS A 332 3.95 13.06 2.31
C HIS A 332 4.79 12.60 1.11
N ASN A 333 4.27 11.68 0.31
CA ASN A 333 4.95 11.17 -0.88
C ASN A 333 4.79 12.07 -2.13
N LEU A 334 3.93 13.10 -2.08
CA LEU A 334 3.71 14.00 -3.21
C LEU A 334 4.92 14.92 -3.50
N VAL A 335 5.94 14.98 -2.64
CA VAL A 335 7.18 15.73 -2.97
C VAL A 335 8.02 15.06 -4.07
N THR A 336 7.67 13.82 -4.46
CA THR A 336 8.32 13.10 -5.55
C THR A 336 7.52 13.20 -6.85
N LYS A 337 8.18 13.71 -7.91
CA LYS A 337 7.56 13.86 -9.26
C LYS A 337 6.93 12.58 -9.78
N ARG A 338 7.52 11.41 -9.52
CA ARG A 338 6.97 10.13 -9.97
C ARG A 338 5.63 9.80 -9.31
N VAL A 339 5.50 10.02 -8.00
CA VAL A 339 4.25 9.82 -7.25
C VAL A 339 3.18 10.82 -7.69
N VAL A 340 3.55 12.09 -7.90
CA VAL A 340 2.62 13.10 -8.47
C VAL A 340 2.12 12.68 -9.85
N THR A 341 3.02 12.23 -10.73
CA THR A 341 2.66 11.73 -12.06
C THR A 341 1.71 10.53 -11.99
N ALA A 342 1.99 9.58 -11.08
CA ALA A 342 1.13 8.43 -10.82
C ALA A 342 -0.27 8.87 -10.36
N ALA A 343 -0.33 9.75 -9.37
CA ALA A 343 -1.58 10.24 -8.78
C ALA A 343 -2.39 11.05 -9.79
N MET A 344 -1.76 11.91 -10.59
CA MET A 344 -2.42 12.62 -11.69
C MET A 344 -3.03 11.65 -12.71
N THR A 345 -2.30 10.59 -13.07
CA THR A 345 -2.80 9.57 -14.00
C THR A 345 -3.98 8.84 -13.40
N SER A 346 -3.87 8.39 -12.14
CA SER A 346 -4.97 7.73 -11.42
C SER A 346 -6.20 8.63 -11.27
N MET A 347 -6.02 9.93 -10.99
CA MET A 347 -7.12 10.89 -10.92
C MET A 347 -7.79 11.10 -12.28
N SER A 348 -7.01 11.15 -13.37
CA SER A 348 -7.54 11.23 -14.73
C SER A 348 -8.36 9.98 -15.08
N THR A 349 -7.86 8.79 -14.76
CA THR A 349 -8.59 7.52 -14.94
C THR A 349 -9.91 7.51 -14.16
N LEU A 350 -9.91 7.95 -12.89
CA LEU A 350 -11.12 8.07 -12.08
C LEU A 350 -12.10 9.10 -12.66
N ALA A 351 -11.61 10.23 -13.17
CA ALA A 351 -12.43 11.27 -13.79
C ALA A 351 -13.13 10.80 -15.07
N SER A 352 -12.46 9.97 -15.87
CA SER A 352 -13.01 9.39 -17.09
C SER A 352 -14.07 8.30 -16.84
N ARG A 353 -14.12 7.71 -15.63
CA ARG A 353 -15.11 6.70 -15.25
C ARG A 353 -16.47 7.33 -14.96
N ARG A 354 -17.48 6.93 -15.75
CA ARG A 354 -18.86 7.45 -15.60
C ARG A 354 -19.55 6.93 -14.34
N ASP A 355 -19.19 5.73 -13.91
CA ASP A 355 -19.69 5.04 -12.72
C ASP A 355 -19.05 5.54 -11.41
N PHE A 356 -18.00 6.36 -11.51
CA PHE A 356 -17.30 6.90 -10.34
C PHE A 356 -17.77 8.31 -9.97
N ASP A 357 -18.49 8.42 -8.84
CA ASP A 357 -19.00 9.68 -8.28
C ASP A 357 -18.22 10.06 -7.02
N LEU A 358 -17.11 10.77 -7.22
CA LEU A 358 -16.23 11.25 -6.15
C LEU A 358 -16.98 12.10 -5.10
N PRO A 359 -17.78 13.14 -5.46
CA PRO A 359 -18.57 13.89 -4.48
C PRO A 359 -19.47 13.03 -3.60
N ARG A 360 -20.12 11.99 -4.17
CA ARG A 360 -20.96 11.07 -3.39
C ARG A 360 -20.14 10.25 -2.40
N ILE A 361 -19.00 9.70 -2.82
CA ILE A 361 -18.13 8.89 -1.96
C ILE A 361 -17.57 9.74 -0.81
N LEU A 362 -17.12 10.96 -1.11
CA LEU A 362 -16.62 11.88 -0.09
C LEU A 362 -17.69 12.21 0.96
N ARG A 363 -18.95 12.43 0.55
CA ARG A 363 -20.07 12.64 1.48
C ARG A 363 -20.38 11.42 2.36
N ALA A 364 -20.04 10.22 1.90
CA ALA A 364 -20.18 8.99 2.67
C ALA A 364 -18.96 8.68 3.55
N SER A 365 -17.86 9.41 3.39
CA SER A 365 -16.62 9.23 4.17
C SER A 365 -16.66 9.99 5.50
N THR A 366 -15.75 9.66 6.43
CA THR A 366 -15.61 10.40 7.69
C THR A 366 -15.22 11.86 7.46
N PRO A 367 -15.60 12.81 8.34
CA PRO A 367 -15.20 14.22 8.20
C PRO A 367 -13.68 14.41 8.13
N ILE A 368 -12.93 13.65 8.94
CA ILE A 368 -11.46 13.69 8.95
C ILE A 368 -10.91 13.27 7.58
N PHE A 369 -11.43 12.18 6.98
CA PHE A 369 -11.02 11.77 5.63
C PHE A 369 -11.33 12.84 4.59
N GLN A 370 -12.48 13.52 4.68
CA GLN A 370 -12.84 14.61 3.77
C GLN A 370 -11.91 15.82 3.88
N GLU A 371 -11.47 16.17 5.09
CA GLU A 371 -10.48 17.22 5.31
C GLU A 371 -9.11 16.86 4.73
N GLU A 372 -8.63 15.65 5.04
CA GLU A 372 -7.39 15.13 4.47
C GLU A 372 -7.43 14.99 2.95
N TRP A 373 -8.60 14.70 2.38
CA TRP A 373 -8.80 14.68 0.93
C TRP A 373 -8.62 16.06 0.31
N LYS A 374 -9.16 17.12 0.93
CA LYS A 374 -8.97 18.50 0.44
C LYS A 374 -7.50 18.88 0.45
N ILE A 375 -6.78 18.51 1.51
CA ILE A 375 -5.33 18.77 1.61
C ILE A 375 -4.58 17.99 0.52
N PHE A 376 -4.88 16.70 0.35
CA PHE A 376 -4.29 15.87 -0.70
C PHE A 376 -4.53 16.44 -2.10
N GLU A 377 -5.77 16.80 -2.43
CA GLU A 377 -6.11 17.33 -3.76
C GLU A 377 -5.39 18.65 -4.03
N SER A 378 -5.36 19.55 -3.04
CA SER A 378 -4.64 20.83 -3.14
C SER A 378 -3.14 20.62 -3.36
N LEU A 379 -2.50 19.78 -2.54
CA LEU A 379 -1.08 19.43 -2.66
C LEU A 379 -0.75 18.80 -4.01
N LEU A 380 -1.58 17.86 -4.47
CA LEU A 380 -1.39 17.18 -5.75
C LEU A 380 -1.42 18.19 -6.90
N LEU A 381 -2.40 19.10 -6.89
CA LEU A 381 -2.55 20.12 -7.93
C LEU A 381 -1.39 21.12 -7.90
N GLU A 382 -1.02 21.59 -6.71
CA GLU A 382 0.09 22.51 -6.50
C GLU A 382 1.41 21.91 -7.00
N HIS A 383 1.71 20.66 -6.64
CA HIS A 383 2.93 20.01 -7.11
C HIS A 383 2.89 19.66 -8.59
N ALA A 384 1.72 19.33 -9.15
CA ALA A 384 1.57 19.17 -10.60
C ALA A 384 1.92 20.45 -11.35
N ILE A 385 1.46 21.61 -10.86
CA ILE A 385 1.82 22.93 -11.42
C ILE A 385 3.33 23.17 -11.29
N ILE A 386 3.90 22.98 -10.10
CA ILE A 386 5.33 23.21 -9.85
C ILE A 386 6.19 22.34 -10.77
N PHE A 387 5.89 21.05 -10.89
CA PHE A 387 6.68 20.18 -11.76
C PHE A 387 6.52 20.49 -13.25
N LYS A 388 5.37 21.00 -13.68
CA LYS A 388 5.20 21.49 -15.06
C LYS A 388 5.93 22.81 -15.29
N LEU A 389 5.92 23.73 -14.32
CA LEU A 389 6.74 24.93 -14.35
C LEU A 389 8.24 24.58 -14.44
N PHE A 390 8.68 23.54 -13.72
CA PHE A 390 10.05 23.05 -13.77
C PHE A 390 10.46 22.53 -15.15
N ASP A 391 9.54 21.85 -15.85
CA ASP A 391 9.73 21.35 -17.22
C ASP A 391 9.85 22.51 -18.23
N HIS A 392 9.36 23.70 -17.87
CA HIS A 392 9.49 24.95 -18.64
C HIS A 392 10.57 25.90 -18.09
N GLY A 393 11.51 25.40 -17.29
CA GLY A 393 12.68 26.18 -16.84
C GLY A 393 12.45 27.13 -15.66
N TYR A 394 11.24 27.20 -15.10
CA TYR A 394 10.93 28.09 -13.97
C TYR A 394 11.69 27.71 -12.69
N ALA A 395 12.12 28.69 -11.89
CA ALA A 395 12.91 28.48 -10.68
C ALA A 395 14.14 27.60 -10.95
N GLU A 396 14.96 27.99 -11.93
CA GLU A 396 16.26 27.36 -12.16
C GLU A 396 17.12 27.48 -10.89
N GLU A 397 17.75 26.38 -10.49
CA GLU A 397 18.61 26.39 -9.31
C GLU A 397 19.87 27.22 -9.58
N HIS A 398 20.15 28.15 -8.69
CA HIS A 398 21.37 28.94 -8.70
C HIS A 398 22.32 28.48 -7.60
N GLY A 399 23.60 28.76 -7.80
CA GLY A 399 24.64 28.62 -6.79
C GLY A 399 25.61 29.78 -6.89
N ALA A 400 26.44 29.96 -5.86
CA ALA A 400 27.60 30.83 -5.92
C ALA A 400 28.89 30.02 -5.84
N CYS A 401 29.93 30.50 -6.51
CA CYS A 401 31.27 29.97 -6.32
C CYS A 401 31.77 30.32 -4.91
N ALA A 402 32.23 29.34 -4.13
CA ALA A 402 32.76 29.61 -2.79
C ALA A 402 34.03 30.49 -2.80
N SER A 403 34.82 30.49 -3.87
CA SER A 403 36.04 31.32 -3.94
C SER A 403 35.77 32.76 -4.37
N CYS A 404 35.08 32.97 -5.49
CA CYS A 404 34.91 34.30 -6.10
C CYS A 404 33.48 34.84 -6.03
N CYS A 405 32.57 34.13 -5.36
CA CYS A 405 31.16 34.49 -5.15
C CYS A 405 30.34 34.68 -6.44
N LYS A 406 30.89 34.34 -7.61
CA LYS A 406 30.17 34.40 -8.89
C LYS A 406 28.93 33.51 -8.84
N LYS A 407 27.75 34.13 -8.93
CA LYS A 407 26.46 33.46 -9.07
C LYS A 407 26.29 32.92 -10.48
N SER A 408 25.76 31.71 -10.59
CA SER A 408 25.53 31.04 -11.88
C SER A 408 24.46 29.97 -11.72
N PRO A 409 23.77 29.55 -12.79
CA PRO A 409 22.99 28.33 -12.76
C PRO A 409 23.82 27.19 -12.17
N ARG A 410 23.27 26.46 -11.20
CA ARG A 410 24.00 25.43 -10.44
C ARG A 410 24.63 24.38 -11.35
N LYS A 411 24.00 24.10 -12.50
CA LYS A 411 24.51 23.17 -13.53
C LYS A 411 25.83 23.62 -14.17
N CYS A 412 26.14 24.91 -14.12
CA CYS A 412 27.37 25.50 -14.64
C CYS A 412 28.49 25.57 -13.59
N LEU A 413 28.20 25.17 -12.34
CA LEU A 413 29.17 25.14 -11.26
C LEU A 413 29.64 23.70 -11.01
N ARG A 414 30.95 23.56 -10.81
CA ARG A 414 31.59 22.30 -10.43
C ARG A 414 31.36 22.06 -8.94
N LYS A 415 31.12 20.82 -8.56
CA LYS A 415 31.11 20.39 -7.16
C LYS A 415 32.54 20.07 -6.73
N CYS A 416 32.87 20.34 -5.47
CA CYS A 416 34.12 19.85 -4.87
C CYS A 416 34.20 18.32 -5.00
N ALA A 417 35.34 17.79 -5.45
CA ALA A 417 35.52 16.34 -5.61
C ALA A 417 35.53 15.57 -4.28
N GLY A 418 35.85 16.23 -3.16
CA GLY A 418 35.87 15.61 -1.84
C GLY A 418 34.50 15.58 -1.17
N CYS A 419 33.91 16.75 -0.94
CA CYS A 419 32.64 16.86 -0.19
C CYS A 419 31.39 16.95 -1.08
N GLY A 420 31.49 16.99 -2.42
CA GLY A 420 30.35 17.01 -3.34
C GLY A 420 29.35 18.18 -3.20
N THR A 421 29.57 19.11 -2.26
CA THR A 421 28.55 20.06 -1.79
C THR A 421 28.93 21.49 -2.11
N ILE A 422 30.17 21.89 -1.83
CA ILE A 422 30.70 23.21 -2.15
C ILE A 422 30.84 23.36 -3.67
N LEU A 423 30.50 24.55 -4.18
CA LEU A 423 30.44 24.85 -5.61
C LEU A 423 31.57 25.79 -6.04
N TYR A 424 32.13 25.53 -7.22
CA TYR A 424 33.19 26.32 -7.84
C TYR A 424 32.91 26.57 -9.32
N CYS A 425 33.16 27.79 -9.80
CA CYS A 425 33.04 28.08 -11.23
C CYS A 425 34.23 27.56 -12.05
N SER A 426 35.36 27.22 -11.40
CA SER A 426 36.58 26.71 -12.06
C SER A 426 37.45 25.90 -11.10
N ALA A 427 38.37 25.09 -11.64
CA ALA A 427 39.40 24.42 -10.84
C ALA A 427 40.40 25.40 -10.19
N SER A 428 40.54 26.61 -10.71
CA SER A 428 41.35 27.65 -10.07
C SER A 428 40.69 28.12 -8.78
N CYS A 429 39.38 28.37 -8.82
CA CYS A 429 38.60 28.75 -7.64
C CYS A 429 38.60 27.65 -6.58
N GLU A 430 38.50 26.38 -6.98
CA GLU A 430 38.62 25.24 -6.06
C GLU A 430 39.99 25.20 -5.37
N ARG A 431 41.09 25.37 -6.13
CA ARG A 431 42.45 25.42 -5.55
C ARG A 431 42.65 26.60 -4.60
N ASN A 432 42.12 27.77 -4.95
CA ASN A 432 42.24 28.98 -4.14
C ASN A 432 41.51 28.82 -2.79
N ASP A 433 40.31 28.22 -2.80
CA ASP A 433 39.52 27.98 -1.59
C ASP A 433 40.03 26.78 -0.76
N TRP A 434 40.87 25.91 -1.35
CA TRP A 434 41.27 24.65 -0.76
C TRP A 434 41.91 24.78 0.62
N HIS A 435 42.76 25.79 0.85
CA HIS A 435 43.43 25.98 2.13
C HIS A 435 42.44 26.16 3.29
N ARG A 436 41.32 26.83 3.05
CA ARG A 436 40.22 27.01 4.00
C ARG A 436 39.32 25.78 4.05
N HIS A 437 38.89 25.30 2.88
CA HIS A 437 37.89 24.24 2.76
C HIS A 437 38.39 22.86 3.21
N ARG A 438 39.69 22.55 3.06
CA ARG A 438 40.25 21.20 3.22
C ARG A 438 39.90 20.50 4.52
N VAL A 439 39.92 21.21 5.65
CA VAL A 439 39.67 20.62 6.97
C VAL A 439 38.22 20.14 7.06
N ALA A 440 37.26 21.02 6.77
CA ALA A 440 35.84 20.68 6.76
C ALA A 440 35.48 19.68 5.64
N CYS A 441 36.16 19.76 4.49
CA CYS A 441 36.01 18.81 3.38
C CYS A 441 36.34 17.37 3.80
N LYS A 442 37.46 17.17 4.49
CA LYS A 442 37.88 15.84 4.96
C LYS A 442 36.91 15.25 5.98
N SER A 443 36.35 16.09 6.85
CA SER A 443 35.34 15.64 7.82
C SER A 443 34.04 15.22 7.14
N ALA A 444 33.72 15.82 5.99
CA ALA A 444 32.54 15.50 5.18
C ALA A 444 32.75 14.29 4.24
N GLY A 445 33.94 14.11 3.68
CA GLY A 445 34.24 13.08 2.68
C GLY A 445 34.09 11.64 3.21
N GLY A 446 33.12 10.88 2.67
CA GLY A 446 32.96 9.44 2.95
C GLY A 446 31.52 8.95 3.18
N GLN A 447 30.55 9.85 3.43
CA GLN A 447 29.16 9.46 3.75
C GLN A 447 28.10 9.86 2.70
N ILE A 448 28.44 10.76 1.76
CA ILE A 448 27.48 11.37 0.83
C ILE A 448 26.99 10.40 -0.23
N ASP A 449 27.89 9.61 -0.80
CA ASP A 449 27.58 8.75 -1.95
C ASP A 449 26.49 7.73 -1.64
N LYS A 450 26.23 7.44 -0.35
CA LYS A 450 25.14 6.56 0.10
C LYS A 450 23.81 7.29 0.35
N CYS A 451 23.82 8.58 0.68
CA CYS A 451 22.60 9.35 0.99
C CYS A 451 21.99 10.05 -0.22
N PHE A 452 22.77 10.31 -1.26
CA PHE A 452 22.34 11.09 -2.42
C PHE A 452 22.33 10.24 -3.67
N ASP A 453 21.22 9.54 -3.94
CA ASP A 453 20.90 9.25 -5.34
C ASP A 453 20.78 10.60 -6.07
N ALA A 454 21.69 10.84 -7.01
CA ALA A 454 21.85 12.11 -7.70
C ALA A 454 20.55 12.62 -8.34
N SER A 455 19.65 11.72 -8.72
CA SER A 455 18.37 12.06 -9.36
C SER A 455 17.33 12.63 -8.38
N TYR A 456 17.18 12.02 -7.20
CA TYR A 456 16.22 12.46 -6.18
C TYR A 456 16.63 13.79 -5.53
N SER A 457 17.95 14.04 -5.41
CA SER A 457 18.45 15.26 -4.76
C SER A 457 18.09 16.56 -5.49
N ARG A 458 18.05 16.56 -6.83
CA ARG A 458 17.90 17.80 -7.61
C ARG A 458 16.47 18.33 -7.59
N LEU A 459 15.48 17.48 -7.89
CA LEU A 459 14.09 17.92 -7.93
C LEU A 459 13.57 18.31 -6.54
N SER A 460 13.90 17.52 -5.52
CA SER A 460 13.53 17.82 -4.14
C SER A 460 14.16 19.13 -3.65
N ARG A 461 15.45 19.37 -3.95
CA ARG A 461 16.10 20.65 -3.63
C ARG A 461 15.46 21.83 -4.36
N ARG A 462 15.14 21.69 -5.66
CA ARG A 462 14.47 22.73 -6.44
C ARG A 462 13.08 23.04 -5.91
N LEU A 463 12.31 22.00 -5.54
CA LEU A 463 10.99 22.14 -4.88
C LEU A 463 11.11 22.87 -3.55
N ALA A 464 12.03 22.45 -2.68
CA ALA A 464 12.25 23.07 -1.39
C ALA A 464 12.73 24.53 -1.50
N THR A 465 13.60 24.82 -2.48
CA THR A 465 14.06 26.19 -2.78
C THR A 465 12.90 27.07 -3.24
N LEU A 466 12.04 26.55 -4.13
CA LEU A 466 10.85 27.27 -4.57
C LEU A 466 9.89 27.52 -3.39
N GLN A 467 9.65 26.53 -2.54
CA GLN A 467 8.79 26.70 -1.36
C GLN A 467 9.37 27.74 -0.41
N LEU A 468 10.67 27.69 -0.10
CA LEU A 468 11.35 28.71 0.68
C LEU A 468 11.11 30.11 0.10
N HIS A 469 11.28 30.26 -1.21
CA HIS A 469 11.08 31.53 -1.89
C HIS A 469 9.61 32.01 -1.82
N ARG A 470 8.65 31.10 -1.96
CA ARG A 470 7.22 31.43 -1.91
C ARG A 470 6.78 31.96 -0.55
N TYR A 471 7.30 31.38 0.53
CA TYR A 471 6.91 31.70 1.91
C TYR A 471 7.93 32.59 2.64
N TRP A 472 8.90 33.17 1.94
CA TRP A 472 9.99 33.93 2.57
C TRP A 472 9.52 35.05 3.53
N PRO A 473 8.52 35.90 3.19
CA PRO A 473 8.09 36.96 4.10
C PRO A 473 7.65 36.44 5.47
N GLY A 474 6.90 35.34 5.49
CA GLY A 474 6.48 34.69 6.74
C GLY A 474 7.65 34.04 7.50
N ILE A 475 8.62 33.47 6.78
CA ILE A 475 9.83 32.88 7.37
C ILE A 475 10.73 33.95 7.99
N ALA A 476 10.92 35.09 7.33
CA ALA A 476 11.67 36.22 7.86
C ALA A 476 10.99 36.84 9.09
N SER A 477 9.67 36.98 9.07
CA SER A 477 8.88 37.41 10.23
C SER A 477 9.05 36.47 11.42
N LEU A 478 9.04 35.15 11.17
CA LEU A 478 9.30 34.12 12.17
C LEU A 478 10.73 34.17 12.73
N ALA A 479 11.74 34.46 11.90
CA ALA A 479 13.12 34.62 12.34
C ALA A 479 13.25 35.82 13.31
N LYS A 480 12.65 36.96 12.94
CA LYS A 480 12.60 38.16 13.78
C LYS A 480 11.90 37.89 15.11
N SER A 481 10.76 37.19 15.12
CA SER A 481 10.05 36.87 16.37
C SER A 481 10.84 35.93 17.30
N LYS A 482 11.78 35.14 16.73
CA LYS A 482 12.70 34.28 17.48
C LYS A 482 14.05 34.94 17.78
N ASN A 483 14.20 36.25 17.52
CA ASN A 483 15.45 37.01 17.67
C ASN A 483 16.64 36.37 16.91
N ILE A 484 16.38 35.79 15.75
CA ILE A 484 17.41 35.28 14.86
C ILE A 484 17.73 36.37 13.85
N ASP A 485 18.98 36.84 13.86
CA ASP A 485 19.48 37.80 12.88
C ASP A 485 19.53 37.14 11.49
N ASP A 486 19.02 37.86 10.48
CA ASP A 486 18.96 37.42 9.11
C ASP A 486 20.35 36.95 8.62
N ALA A 487 21.45 37.57 9.05
CA ALA A 487 22.82 37.17 8.67
C ALA A 487 23.18 35.73 9.07
N TYR A 488 22.45 35.14 10.02
CA TYR A 488 22.69 33.79 10.54
C TYR A 488 21.47 32.86 10.41
N LEU A 489 20.46 33.26 9.62
CA LEU A 489 19.23 32.51 9.48
C LEU A 489 19.44 31.21 8.70
N GLY A 490 19.12 30.09 9.35
CA GLY A 490 18.91 28.79 8.73
C GLY A 490 17.43 28.40 8.76
N VAL A 491 16.99 27.67 7.75
CA VAL A 491 15.59 27.24 7.60
C VAL A 491 15.54 25.73 7.53
N ARG A 492 14.65 25.10 8.29
CA ARG A 492 14.35 23.67 8.20
C ARG A 492 12.94 23.48 7.66
N LEU A 493 12.82 22.73 6.56
CA LEU A 493 11.56 22.40 5.91
C LEU A 493 11.24 20.92 6.10
N ARG A 494 10.14 20.61 6.77
CA ARG A 494 9.66 19.24 7.00
C ARG A 494 8.61 18.86 5.95
N HIS A 495 9.02 18.00 5.01
CA HIS A 495 8.10 17.39 4.03
C HIS A 495 7.36 16.16 4.57
N SER A 496 7.74 15.68 5.75
CA SER A 496 7.10 14.55 6.43
C SER A 496 5.85 14.94 7.23
N SER A 497 5.39 16.20 7.11
CA SER A 497 4.15 16.67 7.69
C SER A 497 3.25 17.20 6.59
N SER A 498 1.94 17.08 6.78
CA SER A 498 0.95 17.71 5.92
C SER A 498 -0.02 18.50 6.81
N PRO A 499 -0.08 19.84 6.68
CA PRO A 499 0.71 20.64 5.75
C PRO A 499 2.22 20.69 6.07
N PHE A 500 3.03 21.16 5.12
CA PHE A 500 4.48 21.26 5.31
C PHE A 500 4.82 22.28 6.40
N LYS A 501 5.85 21.99 7.19
CA LYS A 501 6.28 22.83 8.32
C LYS A 501 7.63 23.49 8.07
N PHE A 502 7.71 24.79 8.31
CA PHE A 502 8.93 25.58 8.34
C PHE A 502 9.35 25.88 9.77
N GLU A 503 10.62 25.59 10.07
CA GLU A 503 11.30 25.99 11.30
C GLU A 503 12.47 26.90 10.92
N VAL A 504 12.82 27.81 11.81
CA VAL A 504 13.99 28.68 11.67
C VAL A 504 14.95 28.40 12.82
N PHE A 505 16.25 28.52 12.54
CA PHE A 505 17.31 28.32 13.52
C PHE A 505 18.49 29.26 13.23
N ASP A 506 19.30 29.51 14.24
CA ASP A 506 20.53 30.29 14.11
C ASP A 506 21.68 29.35 13.69
N CYS A 507 22.27 29.58 12.52
CA CYS A 507 23.37 28.78 11.97
C CYS A 507 24.62 28.77 12.87
N ARG A 508 24.77 29.74 13.79
CA ARG A 508 25.85 29.75 14.79
C ARG A 508 25.56 28.84 15.96
N ASN A 509 24.28 28.71 16.33
CA ASN A 509 23.84 27.94 17.49
C ASN A 509 23.01 26.73 17.06
N MET A 510 23.74 25.74 16.56
CA MET A 510 23.18 24.51 16.04
C MET A 510 22.75 23.51 17.13
N ASP A 511 22.71 23.92 18.39
CA ASP A 511 22.31 23.06 19.53
C ASP A 511 20.79 22.96 19.72
N VAL A 512 20.02 22.99 18.61
CA VAL A 512 18.56 22.89 18.66
C VAL A 512 18.16 21.44 18.96
N LYS A 513 17.30 21.26 19.98
CA LYS A 513 16.77 19.97 20.41
C LYS A 513 16.14 19.21 19.22
N GLY A 514 16.65 18.02 18.91
CA GLY A 514 16.22 17.19 17.77
C GLY A 514 17.09 17.30 16.51
N LEU A 515 17.78 18.43 16.32
CA LEU A 515 18.83 18.55 15.29
C LEU A 515 20.15 17.97 15.80
N ARG A 516 20.44 18.05 17.11
CA ARG A 516 21.67 17.54 17.75
C ARG A 516 22.01 16.09 17.38
N ASP A 517 21.02 15.22 17.30
CA ASP A 517 21.22 13.79 16.96
C ASP A 517 21.51 13.58 15.46
N ALA A 518 20.96 14.44 14.60
CA ALA A 518 21.31 14.47 13.18
C ALA A 518 22.74 15.03 13.00
N PHE A 519 23.07 16.14 13.67
CA PHE A 519 24.37 16.81 13.63
C PHE A 519 25.55 15.92 14.01
N ARG A 520 25.44 15.19 15.12
CA ARG A 520 26.50 14.27 15.55
C ARG A 520 26.78 13.18 14.51
N LYS A 521 25.81 12.92 13.63
CA LYS A 521 25.89 11.91 12.58
C LYS A 521 26.31 12.47 11.23
N THR A 522 26.18 13.78 10.96
CA THR A 522 26.43 14.37 9.63
C THR A 522 27.34 15.61 9.65
N PRO A 523 28.68 15.43 9.49
CA PRO A 523 29.67 16.51 9.39
C PRO A 523 29.40 17.58 8.31
N HIS A 524 28.53 17.27 7.34
CA HIS A 524 28.10 18.14 6.25
C HIS A 524 27.37 19.40 6.72
N LEU A 525 26.62 19.27 7.81
CA LEU A 525 25.75 20.36 8.23
C LEU A 525 26.58 21.52 8.81
N SER A 526 27.66 21.21 9.55
CA SER A 526 28.63 22.22 10.01
C SER A 526 29.32 22.93 8.85
N LEU A 527 29.80 22.17 7.85
CA LEU A 527 30.42 22.74 6.65
C LEU A 527 29.48 23.73 5.92
N LEU A 528 28.20 23.38 5.78
CA LEU A 528 27.23 24.24 5.12
C LEU A 528 26.81 25.45 5.98
N ALA A 529 26.75 25.29 7.30
CA ALA A 529 26.49 26.40 8.21
C ALA A 529 27.61 27.43 8.15
N GLU A 530 28.88 26.98 8.24
CA GLU A 530 30.06 27.84 8.09
C GLU A 530 30.05 28.57 6.75
N GLU A 531 29.76 27.85 5.66
CA GLU A 531 29.74 28.45 4.33
C GLU A 531 28.57 29.43 4.13
N SER A 532 27.39 29.15 4.72
CA SER A 532 26.25 30.07 4.70
C SER A 532 26.55 31.35 5.45
N VAL A 533 27.13 31.24 6.66
CA VAL A 533 27.54 32.39 7.49
C VAL A 533 28.57 33.21 6.73
N ARG A 534 29.56 32.55 6.12
CA ARG A 534 30.58 33.22 5.33
C ARG A 534 29.99 34.00 4.16
N ALA A 535 29.10 33.38 3.38
CA ALA A 535 28.44 34.05 2.25
C ALA A 535 27.65 35.28 2.71
N ARG A 536 26.88 35.17 3.80
CA ARG A 536 26.07 36.29 4.31
C ARG A 536 26.89 37.39 4.98
N VAL A 537 27.89 37.04 5.80
CA VAL A 537 28.60 38.01 6.66
C VAL A 537 29.83 38.59 5.97
N GLU A 538 30.66 37.75 5.34
CA GLU A 538 31.91 38.23 4.74
C GLU A 538 31.69 38.84 3.35
N HIS A 539 30.70 38.35 2.60
CA HIS A 539 30.41 38.81 1.24
C HIS A 539 29.14 39.65 1.13
N ASP A 540 28.46 39.94 2.24
CA ASP A 540 27.16 40.63 2.31
C ASP A 540 26.11 40.02 1.34
N ASP A 541 26.23 38.72 1.03
CA ASP A 541 25.31 38.04 0.12
C ASP A 541 24.08 37.56 0.89
N LYS A 542 23.13 38.49 1.09
CA LYS A 542 21.87 38.21 1.77
C LYS A 542 21.14 37.02 1.13
N THR A 543 21.32 36.78 -0.19
CA THR A 543 20.57 35.77 -0.97
C THR A 543 20.86 34.33 -0.60
N CYS A 544 22.00 34.07 0.04
CA CYS A 544 22.42 32.74 0.42
C CYS A 544 21.72 32.31 1.71
N ALA A 545 20.87 31.28 1.73
CA ALA A 545 20.34 30.72 2.96
C ALA A 545 20.80 29.26 3.14
N MET A 546 20.94 28.85 4.39
CA MET A 546 21.06 27.42 4.72
C MET A 546 19.66 26.82 4.80
N LEU A 547 19.40 25.78 4.00
CA LEU A 547 18.14 25.06 3.98
C LEU A 547 18.36 23.60 4.35
N VAL A 548 17.72 23.14 5.42
CA VAL A 548 17.70 21.74 5.83
C VAL A 548 16.35 21.16 5.47
N VAL A 549 16.30 20.17 4.57
CA VAL A 549 15.04 19.55 4.16
C VAL A 549 14.93 18.16 4.78
N THR A 550 13.88 17.91 5.54
CA THR A 550 13.55 16.58 6.04
C THR A 550 12.69 15.88 4.99
N THR A 551 13.29 15.06 4.13
CA THR A 551 12.59 14.31 3.07
C THR A 551 12.45 12.82 3.40
N MET A 552 11.41 12.18 2.84
CA MET A 552 11.14 10.73 2.75
C MET A 552 12.23 9.80 3.32
N GLY A 553 12.04 9.32 4.55
CA GLY A 553 12.98 8.42 5.24
C GLY A 553 13.64 9.00 6.48
N PHE A 554 13.14 10.13 7.01
CA PHE A 554 13.59 10.75 8.27
C PHE A 554 15.03 11.28 8.26
N VAL A 555 15.62 11.48 7.06
CA VAL A 555 16.96 12.05 6.94
C VAL A 555 16.87 13.54 6.65
N ASP A 556 17.54 14.33 7.47
CA ASP A 556 17.74 15.75 7.22
C ASP A 556 18.82 15.93 6.15
N VAL A 557 18.47 16.61 5.08
CA VAL A 557 19.36 16.86 3.95
C VAL A 557 19.65 18.36 3.85
N PRO A 558 20.85 18.81 4.20
CA PRO A 558 21.20 20.22 4.16
C PRO A 558 21.68 20.67 2.77
N TYR A 559 21.30 21.89 2.39
CA TYR A 559 21.67 22.55 1.14
C TYR A 559 21.98 24.03 1.39
N LEU A 560 22.86 24.58 0.56
CA LEU A 560 22.92 26.03 0.34
C LEU A 560 21.98 26.37 -0.80
N VAL A 561 21.10 27.34 -0.56
CA VAL A 561 20.17 27.86 -1.55
C VAL A 561 20.42 29.35 -1.74
N TYR A 562 20.33 29.82 -2.97
CA TYR A 562 20.52 31.21 -3.34
C TYR A 562 19.22 31.69 -3.97
N LEU A 563 18.55 32.64 -3.33
CA LEU A 563 17.28 33.19 -3.84
C LEU A 563 17.54 34.23 -4.95
N THR A 564 16.61 34.36 -5.89
CA THR A 564 16.79 35.15 -7.12
C THR A 564 16.48 36.63 -6.96
N ASP A 565 15.64 36.98 -5.99
CA ASP A 565 15.17 38.35 -5.74
C ASP A 565 15.75 38.83 -4.40
N ASP A 566 16.09 40.12 -4.29
CA ASP A 566 16.47 40.72 -3.00
C ASP A 566 15.29 40.64 -2.03
N PHE A 567 15.58 40.29 -0.77
CA PHE A 567 14.58 40.09 0.29
C PHE A 567 14.01 41.42 0.75
N ASP A 568 13.11 41.98 -0.04
CA ASP A 568 12.30 43.06 0.50
C ASP A 568 11.33 42.43 1.52
N ALA A 569 11.73 42.41 2.78
CA ALA A 569 10.95 41.85 3.89
C ALA A 569 9.60 42.56 4.05
N ASP A 570 9.47 43.74 3.44
CA ASP A 570 8.26 44.56 3.41
C ASP A 570 7.30 44.17 2.26
N THR A 571 7.59 43.08 1.55
CA THR A 571 6.67 42.57 0.52
C THR A 571 5.33 42.21 1.15
N GLU A 572 4.26 42.85 0.68
CA GLU A 572 2.90 42.59 1.12
C GLU A 572 2.56 41.09 1.06
N VAL A 573 1.94 40.59 2.13
CA VAL A 573 1.43 39.22 2.23
C VAL A 573 0.03 39.16 1.64
N GLN A 574 -0.30 38.08 0.96
CA GLN A 574 -1.63 37.88 0.40
C GLN A 574 -2.69 37.69 1.51
N SER A 575 -3.90 38.22 1.34
CA SER A 575 -4.98 38.12 2.34
C SER A 575 -5.74 36.78 2.34
N GLY A 576 -5.40 35.87 1.44
CA GLY A 576 -6.00 34.54 1.33
C GLY A 576 -5.21 33.64 0.38
N CYS A 577 -5.34 32.33 0.53
CA CYS A 577 -4.54 31.35 -0.20
C CYS A 577 -5.40 30.14 -0.62
N ARG A 578 -5.27 29.74 -1.88
CA ARG A 578 -5.87 28.52 -2.45
C ARG A 578 -4.88 27.37 -2.52
N SER A 579 -3.58 27.65 -2.54
CA SER A 579 -2.55 26.63 -2.38
C SER A 579 -2.53 26.08 -0.96
N THR A 580 -1.81 24.98 -0.76
CA THR A 580 -1.75 24.34 0.55
C THR A 580 -1.04 25.28 1.51
N PRO A 581 -1.65 25.64 2.66
CA PRO A 581 -0.98 26.48 3.64
C PRO A 581 0.28 25.77 4.12
N CYS A 582 1.39 26.48 4.28
CA CYS A 582 2.50 25.96 5.07
C CYS A 582 2.31 26.41 6.53
N LEU A 583 2.85 25.66 7.47
CA LEU A 583 2.81 26.01 8.90
C LEU A 583 4.21 26.39 9.36
N ASN A 584 4.31 27.23 10.38
CA ASN A 584 5.57 27.43 11.10
C ASN A 584 5.73 26.39 12.24
N GLY A 585 6.85 26.44 12.95
CA GLY A 585 7.12 25.57 14.10
C GLY A 585 6.13 25.72 15.27
N ASP A 586 5.32 26.79 15.27
CA ASP A 586 4.31 27.11 16.27
C ASP A 586 2.87 26.89 15.70
N ASP A 587 2.76 26.11 14.61
CA ASP A 587 1.52 25.77 13.89
C ASP A 587 0.70 26.96 13.35
N SER A 588 1.33 28.14 13.23
CA SER A 588 0.72 29.30 12.55
C SER A 588 0.88 29.19 11.04
N ILE A 589 -0.14 29.63 10.30
CA ILE A 589 -0.16 29.59 8.83
C ILE A 589 0.83 30.60 8.25
N LEU A 590 1.68 30.13 7.34
CA LEU A 590 2.52 30.93 6.46
C LEU A 590 1.80 31.10 5.12
N LEU A 591 1.73 32.34 4.66
CA LEU A 591 1.08 32.71 3.40
C LEU A 591 2.14 32.96 2.32
N PRO A 592 1.85 32.63 1.05
CA PRO A 592 2.75 32.94 -0.04
C PRO A 592 2.83 34.45 -0.29
N ARG A 593 3.91 34.88 -0.94
CA ARG A 593 4.07 36.27 -1.41
C ARG A 593 2.95 36.69 -2.37
N LYS A 594 2.57 37.97 -2.38
CA LYS A 594 1.46 38.52 -3.19
C LYS A 594 1.53 38.20 -4.69
N HIS A 595 2.72 38.08 -5.26
CA HIS A 595 2.94 37.77 -6.68
C HIS A 595 3.44 36.33 -6.90
N ASP A 596 2.92 35.36 -6.14
CA ASP A 596 3.24 33.96 -6.34
C ASP A 596 2.58 33.37 -7.60
N ILE A 597 3.40 32.92 -8.55
CA ILE A 597 2.92 32.35 -9.82
C ILE A 597 2.10 31.08 -9.59
N VAL A 598 2.50 30.25 -8.61
CA VAL A 598 1.79 29.00 -8.29
C VAL A 598 0.40 29.33 -7.75
N GLU A 599 0.29 30.24 -6.79
CA GLU A 599 -0.98 30.72 -6.24
C GLU A 599 -1.88 31.38 -7.29
N ASN A 600 -1.31 32.16 -8.22
CA ASN A 600 -2.04 32.75 -9.34
C ASN A 600 -2.65 31.68 -10.26
N ILE A 601 -1.91 30.62 -10.57
CA ILE A 601 -2.42 29.48 -11.34
C ILE A 601 -3.49 28.73 -10.54
N MET A 602 -3.23 28.44 -9.26
CA MET A 602 -4.19 27.78 -8.36
C MET A 602 -5.51 28.56 -8.28
N SER A 603 -5.46 29.88 -8.17
CA SER A 603 -6.65 30.74 -8.15
C SER A 603 -7.48 30.63 -9.44
N LYS A 604 -6.83 30.61 -10.61
CA LYS A 604 -7.51 30.40 -11.90
C LYS A 604 -8.20 29.03 -11.98
N LEU A 605 -7.59 27.97 -11.45
CA LEU A 605 -8.14 26.61 -11.46
C LEU A 605 -9.39 26.43 -10.57
N HIS A 606 -9.63 27.38 -9.66
CA HIS A 606 -10.83 27.38 -8.81
C HIS A 606 -11.98 28.21 -9.41
N THR A 607 -11.76 28.95 -10.50
CA THR A 607 -12.83 29.67 -11.20
C THR A 607 -13.67 28.72 -12.08
N PRO A 608 -15.02 28.84 -12.09
CA PRO A 608 -15.85 28.10 -13.04
C PRO A 608 -15.50 28.45 -14.49
N PRO A 609 -15.54 27.47 -15.43
CA PRO A 609 -15.98 26.07 -15.29
C PRO A 609 -14.90 25.10 -14.80
N ILE A 610 -13.67 25.55 -14.57
CA ILE A 610 -12.48 24.71 -14.26
C ILE A 610 -12.58 24.07 -12.86
N SER A 611 -13.45 24.58 -12.00
CA SER A 611 -13.70 24.02 -10.66
C SER A 611 -14.31 22.61 -10.66
N ASN A 612 -14.84 22.14 -11.79
CA ASN A 612 -15.28 20.75 -11.93
C ASN A 612 -14.08 19.80 -11.90
N TRP A 613 -14.03 18.91 -10.90
CA TRP A 613 -12.91 17.97 -10.73
C TRP A 613 -12.66 17.11 -11.97
N ARG A 614 -13.71 16.69 -12.70
CA ARG A 614 -13.52 15.89 -13.93
C ARG A 614 -12.81 16.69 -15.00
N THR A 615 -13.29 17.89 -15.31
CA THR A 615 -12.65 18.83 -16.26
C THR A 615 -11.19 19.09 -15.87
N ARG A 616 -10.93 19.34 -14.58
CA ARG A 616 -9.57 19.58 -14.06
C ARG A 616 -8.61 18.42 -14.34
N TRP A 617 -9.03 17.18 -14.10
CA TRP A 617 -8.15 16.00 -14.21
C TRP A 617 -8.15 15.33 -15.60
N ILE A 618 -9.18 15.58 -16.43
CA ILE A 618 -9.23 15.13 -17.83
C ILE A 618 -8.47 16.12 -18.73
N ASP A 619 -8.85 17.39 -18.72
CA ASP A 619 -8.33 18.40 -19.65
C ASP A 619 -6.99 18.99 -19.19
N LYS A 620 -6.66 18.80 -17.90
CA LYS A 620 -5.41 19.23 -17.26
C LYS A 620 -5.03 20.69 -17.57
N PRO A 621 -5.94 21.67 -17.36
CA PRO A 621 -5.69 23.07 -17.70
C PRO A 621 -4.50 23.69 -16.95
N PHE A 622 -4.10 23.10 -15.82
CA PHE A 622 -2.91 23.53 -15.09
C PHE A 622 -1.61 23.36 -15.91
N GLU A 623 -1.55 22.42 -16.85
CA GLU A 623 -0.37 22.25 -17.70
C GLU A 623 -0.21 23.40 -18.69
N SER A 624 -1.30 23.83 -19.33
CA SER A 624 -1.28 24.97 -20.26
C SER A 624 -1.04 26.29 -19.53
N LEU A 625 -1.66 26.47 -18.35
CA LEU A 625 -1.42 27.63 -17.49
C LEU A 625 0.03 27.72 -17.02
N ALA A 626 0.63 26.60 -16.59
CA ALA A 626 2.04 26.55 -16.22
C ALA A 626 2.95 26.91 -17.40
N LYS A 627 2.67 26.38 -18.60
CA LYS A 627 3.41 26.73 -19.82
C LYS A 627 3.33 28.21 -20.17
N GLN A 628 2.16 28.84 -20.02
CA GLN A 628 1.96 30.27 -20.27
C GLN A 628 2.65 31.16 -19.23
N ALA A 629 2.73 30.70 -17.98
CA ALA A 629 3.31 31.46 -16.88
C ALA A 629 4.83 31.34 -16.77
N ALA A 630 5.43 30.30 -17.37
CA ALA A 630 6.87 30.13 -17.35
C ALA A 630 7.56 31.23 -18.18
N PRO A 631 8.55 31.94 -17.62
CA PRO A 631 9.31 32.93 -18.38
C PRO A 631 10.00 32.28 -19.57
N LEU A 632 10.05 32.98 -20.72
CA LEU A 632 10.83 32.53 -21.87
C LEU A 632 12.28 32.38 -21.42
N SER A 633 12.77 31.14 -21.35
CA SER A 633 14.13 30.87 -20.90
C SER A 633 15.10 31.58 -21.85
N SER A 634 15.81 32.60 -21.36
CA SER A 634 17.00 33.09 -22.02
C SER A 634 18.01 31.95 -22.00
N GLY A 635 18.23 31.32 -23.16
CA GLY A 635 19.17 30.21 -23.29
C GLY A 635 20.52 30.61 -22.71
N CYS A 636 21.09 29.75 -21.86
CA CYS A 636 22.47 29.90 -21.42
C CYS A 636 23.35 29.64 -22.66
N PRO A 637 24.22 30.58 -23.08
CA PRO A 637 25.05 30.42 -24.27
C PRO A 637 26.05 29.27 -24.16
#